data_AF-A0AAW0B7S8-F1
#
_entry.id   AF-A0AAW0B7S8-F1
#
_cell.length_a   1.000
_cell.length_b   1.000
_cell.length_c   1.000
_cell.angle_alpha   90.00
_cell.angle_beta   90.00
_cell.angle_gamma   90.00
#
_symmetry.space_group_name_H-M   'P 1'
#
loop_
_entity.id
_entity.type
_entity.pdbx_description
1 polymer ?
#
loop_
_entity_poly.entity_id
_entity_poly.type
_entity_poly.pdbx_seq_one_letter_code
_entity_poly.pdbx_strand_id
1 'polypeptide(L)'
;KGDLVAVAAGDDANKKRMHEEASFSRFCGKALAASAWFCQVMYFFVDAGHGVKMSHVQWFVHGSRVLGELGHPNELFLIDECDDIPVNSIIQKCSLYKLALGEDSALKYEEGEFFGRSVSRFEFTDFHDLETCSRLLEHCPTHKPCISCGLRAEQQALASVQQVHGGLFRSGEEFHIGDFAYILPALEANEQHCLLLAQILQVDWECHCLHVRYWERQGITDTHHICQSTRTDTVDIARLDGKFFVRAVPAGNGMESWVTAHPDNFFTIPQRTTRSSQRTETPANACGTCYFRHCADLKQLEEYSQLHGPVSVLDVCCGAGGLSHGLTQSGFFEVELAVDQDILAANTFRENNPRSTVVCTDLNSFLKFSSDRKRGKITDPLVSSDGGVIPNHTVPRLLNLGVLCGGTPCGSFSAANRHESRSICRSSIPLVMAGLASIYRPKFVVFENVPEFIHHSIDDPLGDGLIQQAMLKAMCRSLIEAGFQVRIGILNAAQHGCAQNRSRFIILGARRGLKLPNLPALSHSSNSPHNYSLFLKGEFVPRATRHSGTAAAPHPLISLDDAINDLVSLDTIPIDLSSISCRESQGLNGEQRSGEKGQCPQFDPTLAPVGYRTGVPYAKPASNRYQNSLRSNDSTTVTQHVTNSVPLSLVCKVYQGAASGDTYKVLVEDAPCNTLLTTADPRSGNRRSLHPTQKRSISAREAARVQGFPDDYNFVSDRVKDVSTYKSIYKLIGNAVPVPLAAAISRTLSTALITSPNVR
;
A
#
# COMPACT_ATOMS: atom_id res chain seq x y z
N LYS A 1 26.09 -33.71 -0.08
CA LYS A 1 25.25 -32.82 -0.93
C LYS A 1 23.86 -32.81 -0.33
N GLY A 2 23.27 -31.64 -0.09
CA GLY A 2 21.98 -31.44 0.58
C GLY A 2 22.04 -31.39 2.10
N ASP A 3 23.19 -31.68 2.71
CA ASP A 3 23.37 -31.62 4.17
C ASP A 3 23.47 -30.17 4.66
N LEU A 4 22.90 -29.88 5.83
CA LEU A 4 23.13 -28.66 6.57
C LEU A 4 24.45 -28.79 7.35
N VAL A 5 25.25 -27.73 7.36
CA VAL A 5 26.51 -27.66 8.10
C VAL A 5 26.63 -26.33 8.83
N ALA A 6 27.38 -26.34 9.93
CA ALA A 6 27.81 -25.14 10.64
C ALA A 6 29.23 -24.76 10.21
N VAL A 7 29.47 -23.47 9.98
CA VAL A 7 30.72 -22.90 9.46
C VAL A 7 31.17 -21.77 10.36
N ALA A 8 32.49 -21.64 10.56
CA ALA A 8 33.06 -20.53 11.33
C ALA A 8 32.84 -19.18 10.62
N ALA A 9 32.64 -18.10 11.39
CA ALA A 9 32.53 -16.77 10.83
C ALA A 9 33.86 -16.31 10.19
N GLY A 10 33.83 -15.75 8.98
CA GLY A 10 34.98 -15.09 8.34
C GLY A 10 35.79 -15.91 7.34
N ASP A 11 35.45 -17.19 7.16
CA ASP A 11 36.09 -18.08 6.18
C ASP A 11 35.46 -18.01 4.77
N ASP A 12 34.49 -17.12 4.58
CA ASP A 12 33.80 -16.90 3.31
C ASP A 12 34.20 -15.56 2.66
N ALA A 13 33.65 -15.29 1.47
CA ALA A 13 33.92 -14.05 0.74
C ALA A 13 33.33 -12.80 1.43
N ASN A 14 32.37 -12.96 2.35
CA ASN A 14 31.63 -11.87 2.98
C ASN A 14 32.17 -11.54 4.37
N LYS A 15 33.22 -10.72 4.40
CA LYS A 15 33.84 -10.22 5.64
C LYS A 15 32.88 -9.46 6.57
N LYS A 16 31.67 -9.05 6.13
CA LYS A 16 30.65 -8.46 7.03
C LYS A 16 30.16 -9.48 8.07
N ARG A 17 30.13 -10.78 7.73
CA ARG A 17 29.69 -11.85 8.64
C ARG A 17 30.56 -11.99 9.90
N MET A 18 31.83 -11.56 9.84
CA MET A 18 32.71 -11.43 11.02
C MET A 18 32.26 -10.31 11.98
N HIS A 19 31.75 -9.20 11.45
CA HIS A 19 31.31 -8.06 12.27
C HIS A 19 29.89 -8.26 12.83
N GLU A 20 29.06 -9.04 12.13
CA GLU A 20 27.69 -9.39 12.55
C GLU A 20 27.62 -10.41 13.68
N GLU A 21 28.73 -11.12 13.96
CA GLU A 21 28.87 -12.04 15.10
C GLU A 21 28.56 -11.32 16.45
N ALA A 22 28.80 -10.01 16.52
CA ALA A 22 28.50 -9.17 17.69
C ALA A 22 27.03 -8.73 17.82
N SER A 23 26.16 -8.99 16.83
CA SER A 23 24.75 -8.54 16.82
C SER A 23 23.77 -9.64 17.30
N PHE A 24 24.29 -10.65 17.99
CA PHE A 24 23.55 -11.85 18.36
C PHE A 24 22.60 -11.61 19.55
N SER A 25 21.34 -12.05 19.43
CA SER A 25 20.41 -11.99 20.56
C SER A 25 20.80 -13.01 21.63
N ARG A 26 21.00 -12.53 22.86
CA ARG A 26 21.30 -13.32 24.07
C ARG A 26 20.27 -14.39 24.44
N PHE A 27 19.06 -14.31 23.87
CA PHE A 27 18.00 -15.29 24.11
C PHE A 27 18.19 -16.60 23.33
N CYS A 28 19.19 -16.65 22.46
CA CYS A 28 19.58 -17.90 21.82
C CYS A 28 20.30 -18.80 22.83
N GLY A 29 19.57 -19.73 23.43
CA GLY A 29 20.10 -20.73 24.36
C GLY A 29 21.00 -21.79 23.73
N LYS A 30 21.36 -21.69 22.43
CA LYS A 30 22.24 -22.64 21.74
C LYS A 30 23.59 -22.00 21.43
N ALA A 31 24.65 -22.55 22.05
CA ALA A 31 26.03 -22.08 21.90
C ALA A 31 26.51 -22.08 20.45
N LEU A 32 26.16 -23.12 19.70
CA LEU A 32 26.51 -23.24 18.28
C LEU A 32 25.98 -22.09 17.42
N ALA A 33 24.73 -21.68 17.63
CA ALA A 33 24.13 -20.63 16.81
C ALA A 33 24.76 -19.26 17.09
N ALA A 34 25.34 -19.08 18.29
CA ALA A 34 26.04 -17.85 18.66
C ALA A 34 27.41 -17.72 17.97
N SER A 35 28.09 -18.84 17.71
CA SER A 35 29.47 -18.86 17.20
C SER A 35 29.62 -19.34 15.76
N ALA A 36 28.55 -19.84 15.13
CA ALA A 36 28.60 -20.38 13.78
C ALA A 36 27.50 -19.83 12.87
N TRP A 37 27.81 -19.80 11.58
CA TRP A 37 26.84 -19.61 10.51
C TRP A 37 26.36 -20.96 9.98
N PHE A 38 25.15 -21.01 9.43
CA PHE A 38 24.55 -22.23 8.93
C PHE A 38 24.42 -22.16 7.41
N CYS A 39 24.78 -23.24 6.72
CA CYS A 39 24.58 -23.32 5.29
C CYS A 39 24.28 -24.74 4.82
N GLN A 40 23.59 -24.85 3.69
CA GLN A 40 23.33 -26.12 3.03
C GLN A 40 24.36 -26.34 1.91
N VAL A 41 25.02 -27.50 1.93
CA VAL A 41 26.02 -27.88 0.92
C VAL A 41 25.35 -28.26 -0.39
N MET A 42 25.55 -27.46 -1.43
CA MET A 42 24.90 -27.67 -2.74
C MET A 42 25.71 -28.61 -3.64
N TYR A 43 27.02 -28.38 -3.75
CA TYR A 43 27.93 -29.26 -4.49
C TYR A 43 29.39 -29.00 -4.08
N PHE A 44 30.25 -29.99 -4.30
CA PHE A 44 31.70 -29.89 -4.08
C PHE A 44 32.45 -29.70 -5.40
N PHE A 45 33.58 -29.03 -5.35
CA PHE A 45 34.50 -28.87 -6.48
C PHE A 45 35.94 -28.68 -6.00
N VAL A 46 36.89 -28.69 -6.93
CA VAL A 46 38.30 -28.36 -6.64
C VAL A 46 38.61 -27.06 -7.37
N ASP A 47 39.14 -26.07 -6.65
CA ASP A 47 39.58 -24.82 -7.27
C ASP A 47 40.75 -25.09 -8.22
N ALA A 48 40.62 -24.65 -9.47
CA ALA A 48 41.60 -24.89 -10.53
C ALA A 48 42.91 -24.12 -10.32
N GLY A 49 42.90 -23.04 -9.54
CA GLY A 49 44.08 -22.23 -9.26
C GLY A 49 45.01 -22.83 -8.20
N HIS A 50 44.47 -23.38 -7.12
CA HIS A 50 45.23 -23.77 -5.93
C HIS A 50 45.06 -25.24 -5.51
N GLY A 51 44.20 -26.02 -6.19
CA GLY A 51 43.92 -27.42 -5.84
C GLY A 51 43.16 -27.60 -4.52
N VAL A 52 42.59 -26.52 -3.97
CA VAL A 52 41.85 -26.53 -2.71
C VAL A 52 40.47 -27.16 -2.94
N LYS A 53 40.05 -28.04 -2.02
CA LYS A 53 38.71 -28.63 -2.02
C LYS A 53 37.71 -27.59 -1.53
N MET A 54 36.76 -27.24 -2.39
CA MET A 54 35.75 -26.20 -2.17
C MET A 54 34.34 -26.80 -2.15
N SER A 55 33.41 -26.06 -1.55
CA SER A 55 31.99 -26.35 -1.54
C SER A 55 31.20 -25.09 -1.86
N HIS A 56 30.27 -25.18 -2.79
CA HIS A 56 29.25 -24.15 -2.96
C HIS A 56 28.14 -24.37 -1.95
N VAL A 57 27.78 -23.32 -1.20
CA VAL A 57 26.85 -23.41 -0.08
C VAL A 57 25.78 -22.35 -0.13
N GLN A 58 24.57 -22.69 0.30
CA GLN A 58 23.46 -21.73 0.43
C GLN A 58 23.26 -21.35 1.90
N TRP A 59 23.24 -20.06 2.21
CA TRP A 59 23.25 -19.57 3.58
C TRP A 59 21.87 -19.57 4.23
N PHE A 60 21.89 -19.85 5.54
CA PHE A 60 20.77 -19.70 6.45
C PHE A 60 21.13 -18.71 7.55
N VAL A 61 20.13 -17.95 7.97
CA VAL A 61 20.23 -17.04 9.12
C VAL A 61 19.39 -17.59 10.24
N HIS A 62 19.99 -17.65 11.43
CA HIS A 62 19.29 -18.10 12.62
C HIS A 62 18.17 -17.12 13.03
N GLY A 63 17.03 -17.64 13.49
CA GLY A 63 15.86 -16.84 13.82
C GLY A 63 16.12 -15.73 14.83
N SER A 64 17.11 -15.90 15.71
CA SER A 64 17.52 -14.85 16.67
C SER A 64 18.16 -13.61 16.02
N ARG A 65 18.65 -13.72 14.78
CA ARG A 65 19.17 -12.59 13.99
C ARG A 65 18.09 -11.96 13.11
N VAL A 66 17.01 -12.70 12.84
CA VAL A 66 15.87 -12.26 12.02
C VAL A 66 14.78 -11.60 12.87
N LEU A 67 14.35 -12.24 13.95
CA LEU A 67 13.25 -11.77 14.82
C LEU A 67 13.74 -11.42 16.22
N GLY A 68 15.07 -11.31 16.41
CA GLY A 68 15.67 -10.96 17.69
C GLY A 68 15.26 -11.95 18.79
N GLU A 69 14.75 -11.39 19.88
CA GLU A 69 14.28 -12.08 21.09
C GLU A 69 13.06 -12.98 20.83
N LEU A 70 12.34 -12.77 19.72
CA LEU A 70 11.15 -13.54 19.34
C LEU A 70 11.46 -14.62 18.28
N GLY A 71 12.71 -14.75 17.87
CA GLY A 71 13.17 -15.82 16.99
C GLY A 71 13.17 -17.16 17.72
N HIS A 72 12.66 -18.22 17.08
CA HIS A 72 12.72 -19.55 17.66
C HIS A 72 14.19 -20.05 17.67
N PRO A 73 14.69 -20.63 18.78
CA PRO A 73 16.10 -21.01 18.95
C PRO A 73 16.58 -22.20 18.09
N ASN A 74 15.68 -22.77 17.30
CA ASN A 74 15.95 -23.85 16.35
C ASN A 74 15.51 -23.51 14.94
N GLU A 75 15.02 -22.30 14.70
CA GLU A 75 14.55 -21.91 13.38
C GLU A 75 15.68 -21.26 12.59
N LEU A 76 15.80 -21.73 11.35
CA LEU A 76 16.69 -21.19 10.33
C LEU A 76 15.86 -20.65 9.17
N PHE A 77 16.17 -19.44 8.75
CA PHE A 77 15.60 -18.80 7.57
C PHE A 77 16.58 -18.94 6.42
N LEU A 78 16.12 -19.47 5.29
CA LEU A 78 16.92 -19.43 4.07
C LEU A 78 17.03 -17.98 3.62
N ILE A 79 18.23 -17.53 3.26
CA ILE A 79 18.45 -16.19 2.70
C ILE A 79 18.91 -16.28 1.24
N ASP A 80 18.77 -15.18 0.51
CA ASP A 80 19.10 -15.08 -0.91
C ASP A 80 20.63 -15.01 -1.17
N GLU A 81 21.44 -15.55 -0.27
CA GLU A 81 22.90 -15.56 -0.34
C GLU A 81 23.43 -16.99 -0.50
N CYS A 82 24.54 -17.12 -1.23
CA CYS A 82 25.31 -18.34 -1.34
C CYS A 82 26.75 -17.97 -1.67
N ASP A 83 27.71 -18.77 -1.22
CA ASP A 83 29.14 -18.54 -1.44
C ASP A 83 29.86 -19.85 -1.72
N ASP A 84 31.09 -19.75 -2.21
CA ASP A 84 32.03 -20.86 -2.26
C ASP A 84 32.94 -20.79 -1.02
N ILE A 85 32.98 -21.87 -0.24
CA ILE A 85 33.79 -21.98 0.97
C ILE A 85 34.79 -23.13 0.88
N PRO A 86 35.96 -23.03 1.52
CA PRO A 86 36.84 -24.18 1.71
C PRO A 86 36.14 -25.27 2.53
N VAL A 87 36.31 -26.53 2.14
CA VAL A 87 35.71 -27.66 2.89
C VAL A 87 36.21 -27.72 4.34
N ASN A 88 37.44 -27.25 4.58
CA ASN A 88 38.04 -27.23 5.91
C ASN A 88 37.39 -26.23 6.88
N SER A 89 36.56 -25.31 6.39
CA SER A 89 35.85 -24.32 7.21
C SER A 89 34.58 -24.89 7.87
N ILE A 90 34.15 -26.08 7.44
CA ILE A 90 33.01 -26.78 8.02
C ILE A 90 33.37 -27.29 9.41
N ILE A 91 32.69 -26.78 10.43
CA ILE A 91 32.87 -27.17 11.83
C ILE A 91 32.19 -28.51 12.10
N GLN A 92 30.91 -28.60 11.72
CA GLN A 92 30.11 -29.80 11.97
C GLN A 92 28.91 -29.94 11.03
N LYS A 93 28.42 -31.17 10.93
CA LYS A 93 27.15 -31.49 10.25
C LYS A 93 25.97 -31.23 11.20
N CYS A 94 24.88 -30.70 10.65
CA CYS A 94 23.64 -30.41 11.34
C CYS A 94 22.44 -31.04 10.62
N SER A 95 21.30 -31.12 11.29
CA SER A 95 20.04 -31.61 10.72
C SER A 95 19.08 -30.44 10.49
N LEU A 96 18.43 -30.40 9.31
CA LEU A 96 17.41 -29.41 8.97
C LEU A 96 16.08 -30.10 8.64
N TYR A 97 15.07 -29.87 9.47
CA TYR A 97 13.69 -30.30 9.24
C TYR A 97 12.94 -29.20 8.47
N LYS A 98 12.50 -29.49 7.24
CA LYS A 98 11.69 -28.54 6.45
C LYS A 98 10.22 -28.73 6.81
N LEU A 99 9.63 -27.76 7.51
CA LEU A 99 8.26 -27.90 7.99
C LEU A 99 7.25 -27.62 6.88
N ALA A 100 6.43 -28.61 6.57
CA ALA A 100 5.33 -28.52 5.63
C ALA A 100 4.18 -27.67 6.19
N LEU A 101 3.16 -27.42 5.36
CA LEU A 101 1.97 -26.67 5.78
C LEU A 101 1.22 -27.42 6.88
N GLY A 102 1.10 -26.80 8.05
CA GLY A 102 0.33 -27.33 9.19
C GLY A 102 1.13 -28.20 10.15
N GLU A 103 2.42 -28.45 9.88
CA GLU A 103 3.32 -29.07 10.86
C GLU A 103 3.69 -28.08 11.97
N ASP A 104 3.80 -28.59 13.19
CA ASP A 104 4.02 -27.79 14.40
C ASP A 104 5.53 -27.55 14.64
N SER A 105 5.86 -26.32 15.01
CA SER A 105 7.20 -25.92 15.48
C SER A 105 7.58 -26.59 16.79
N ALA A 106 6.60 -26.99 17.60
CA ALA A 106 6.77 -27.39 19.00
C ALA A 106 7.44 -28.77 19.20
N LEU A 107 8.04 -29.34 18.16
CA LEU A 107 8.87 -30.52 18.28
C LEU A 107 10.11 -30.24 19.16
N LYS A 108 10.58 -31.26 19.89
CA LYS A 108 11.84 -31.17 20.61
C LYS A 108 12.99 -31.36 19.64
N TYR A 109 13.94 -30.42 19.63
CA TYR A 109 15.13 -30.48 18.78
C TYR A 109 16.39 -30.62 19.65
N GLU A 110 17.17 -31.65 19.37
CA GLU A 110 18.46 -31.88 20.04
C GLU A 110 19.52 -30.86 19.59
N GLU A 111 20.69 -30.88 20.23
CA GLU A 111 21.80 -30.02 19.81
C GLU A 111 22.23 -30.37 18.37
N GLY A 112 22.39 -29.35 17.52
CA GLY A 112 22.66 -29.55 16.09
C GLY A 112 21.43 -29.81 15.21
N GLU A 113 20.24 -29.88 15.80
CA GLU A 113 18.98 -29.98 15.07
C GLU A 113 18.26 -28.64 14.92
N PHE A 114 17.81 -28.35 13.70
CA PHE A 114 17.14 -27.12 13.31
C PHE A 114 15.96 -27.41 12.40
N PHE A 115 15.05 -26.45 12.26
CA PHE A 115 13.99 -26.47 11.28
C PHE A 115 13.96 -25.20 10.45
N GLY A 116 13.36 -25.28 9.27
CA GLY A 116 13.10 -24.13 8.40
C GLY A 116 11.73 -24.26 7.75
N ARG A 117 11.03 -23.13 7.64
CA ARG A 117 9.72 -23.05 6.97
C ARG A 117 9.63 -21.90 5.97
N SER A 118 10.44 -20.86 6.16
CA SER A 118 10.38 -19.64 5.39
C SER A 118 11.73 -19.26 4.81
N VAL A 119 11.68 -18.63 3.65
CA VAL A 119 12.79 -17.86 3.08
C VAL A 119 12.62 -16.41 3.50
N SER A 120 13.67 -15.80 4.01
CA SER A 120 13.70 -14.37 4.24
C SER A 120 14.41 -13.67 3.09
N ARG A 121 13.72 -12.72 2.46
CA ARG A 121 14.20 -11.95 1.30
C ARG A 121 14.17 -10.46 1.57
N PHE A 122 14.91 -9.71 0.75
CA PHE A 122 14.97 -8.25 0.76
C PHE A 122 15.12 -7.69 2.17
N GLU A 123 16.23 -8.04 2.82
CA GLU A 123 16.57 -7.40 4.11
C GLU A 123 15.49 -7.65 5.20
N PHE A 124 14.91 -8.85 5.23
CA PHE A 124 13.93 -9.30 6.24
C PHE A 124 12.57 -8.60 6.17
N THR A 125 12.22 -8.04 5.01
CA THR A 125 10.89 -7.47 4.74
C THR A 125 9.91 -8.46 4.13
N ASP A 126 10.44 -9.53 3.52
CA ASP A 126 9.68 -10.57 2.87
C ASP A 126 9.98 -11.94 3.49
N PHE A 127 8.94 -12.65 3.88
CA PHE A 127 8.96 -14.02 4.39
C PHE A 127 8.12 -14.89 3.47
N HIS A 128 8.80 -15.61 2.58
CA HIS A 128 8.18 -16.49 1.60
C HIS A 128 8.15 -17.95 2.08
N ASP A 129 7.23 -18.73 1.53
CA ASP A 129 7.24 -20.18 1.75
C ASP A 129 8.47 -20.81 1.08
N LEU A 130 9.18 -21.67 1.82
CA LEU A 130 10.38 -22.35 1.33
C LEU A 130 10.10 -23.14 0.04
N GLU A 131 8.93 -23.75 -0.06
CA GLU A 131 8.53 -24.55 -1.22
C GLU A 131 8.34 -23.71 -2.48
N THR A 132 7.92 -22.45 -2.35
CA THR A 132 7.68 -21.55 -3.50
C THR A 132 8.97 -21.22 -4.24
N CYS A 133 10.12 -21.42 -3.59
CA CYS A 133 11.43 -21.09 -4.16
C CYS A 133 12.01 -22.21 -5.03
N SER A 134 11.43 -23.41 -5.02
CA SER A 134 11.90 -24.55 -5.83
C SER A 134 11.90 -24.25 -7.33
N ARG A 135 10.97 -23.40 -7.81
CA ARG A 135 10.92 -22.95 -9.22
C ARG A 135 12.23 -22.31 -9.69
N LEU A 136 12.98 -21.68 -8.78
CA LEU A 136 14.22 -20.98 -9.13
C LEU A 136 15.34 -21.93 -9.54
N LEU A 137 15.23 -23.22 -9.19
CA LEU A 137 16.18 -24.24 -9.60
C LEU A 137 16.13 -24.50 -11.12
N GLU A 138 15.04 -24.14 -11.80
CA GLU A 138 14.92 -24.21 -13.26
C GLU A 138 15.92 -23.29 -13.98
N HIS A 139 16.35 -22.22 -13.32
CA HIS A 139 17.39 -21.30 -13.82
C HIS A 139 18.81 -21.80 -13.55
N CYS A 140 18.99 -22.96 -12.90
CA CYS A 140 20.30 -23.53 -12.59
C CYS A 140 20.59 -24.78 -13.42
N PRO A 141 21.87 -25.06 -13.73
CA PRO A 141 22.26 -26.35 -14.27
C PRO A 141 21.86 -27.49 -13.32
N THR A 142 21.33 -28.59 -13.85
CA THR A 142 20.83 -29.74 -13.06
C THR A 142 21.86 -30.32 -12.09
N HIS A 143 23.15 -30.25 -12.44
CA HIS A 143 24.25 -30.75 -11.61
C HIS A 143 24.75 -29.75 -10.55
N LYS A 144 24.34 -28.47 -10.64
CA LYS A 144 24.68 -27.37 -9.70
C LYS A 144 23.42 -26.62 -9.21
N PRO A 145 22.50 -27.31 -8.51
CA PRO A 145 21.28 -26.67 -8.03
C PRO A 145 21.61 -25.70 -6.89
N CYS A 146 21.13 -24.46 -6.96
CA CYS A 146 21.21 -23.49 -5.85
C CYS A 146 20.12 -22.44 -6.01
N ILE A 147 19.22 -22.32 -5.02
CA ILE A 147 18.08 -21.38 -5.10
C ILE A 147 18.59 -19.93 -5.19
N SER A 148 19.61 -19.55 -4.41
CA SER A 148 20.19 -18.20 -4.45
C SER A 148 20.86 -17.89 -5.80
N CYS A 149 21.55 -18.85 -6.43
CA CYS A 149 22.06 -18.70 -7.79
C CYS A 149 20.94 -18.55 -8.82
N GLY A 150 19.89 -19.36 -8.69
CA GLY A 150 18.71 -19.30 -9.56
C GLY A 150 17.98 -17.97 -9.45
N LEU A 151 17.86 -17.41 -8.24
CA LEU A 151 17.31 -16.08 -8.02
C LEU A 151 18.17 -15.00 -8.68
N ARG A 152 19.50 -15.05 -8.51
CA ARG A 152 20.40 -14.08 -9.17
C ARG A 152 20.33 -14.21 -10.68
N ALA A 153 20.24 -15.42 -11.22
CA ALA A 153 20.06 -15.66 -12.65
C ALA A 153 18.71 -15.10 -13.14
N GLU A 154 17.62 -15.28 -12.39
CA GLU A 154 16.31 -14.67 -12.68
C GLU A 154 16.40 -13.14 -12.65
N GLN A 155 16.99 -12.55 -11.62
CA GLN A 155 17.17 -11.10 -11.50
C GLN A 155 18.04 -10.53 -12.64
N GLN A 156 19.13 -11.22 -12.99
CA GLN A 156 19.97 -10.85 -14.13
C GLN A 156 19.21 -10.97 -15.45
N ALA A 157 18.42 -12.03 -15.64
CA ALA A 157 17.59 -12.21 -16.83
C ALA A 157 16.52 -11.10 -16.92
N LEU A 158 15.88 -10.73 -15.81
CA LEU A 158 14.93 -9.62 -15.73
C LEU A 158 15.59 -8.26 -15.99
N ALA A 159 16.84 -8.06 -15.57
CA ALA A 159 17.59 -6.83 -15.84
C ALA A 159 18.15 -6.78 -17.27
N SER A 160 18.42 -7.93 -17.88
CA SER A 160 18.96 -8.02 -19.24
C SER A 160 17.90 -7.71 -20.30
N VAL A 161 18.33 -7.02 -21.36
CA VAL A 161 17.50 -6.85 -22.56
C VAL A 161 17.70 -8.08 -23.44
N GLN A 162 16.61 -8.77 -23.78
CA GLN A 162 16.64 -9.95 -24.64
C GLN A 162 15.81 -9.72 -25.89
N GLN A 163 16.26 -10.22 -27.03
CA GLN A 163 15.48 -10.19 -28.26
C GLN A 163 14.40 -11.27 -28.23
N VAL A 164 13.15 -10.90 -28.52
CA VAL A 164 12.03 -11.83 -28.69
C VAL A 164 11.43 -11.68 -30.08
N HIS A 165 10.54 -12.59 -30.46
CA HIS A 165 9.93 -12.56 -31.79
C HIS A 165 9.09 -11.28 -31.97
N GLY A 166 9.56 -10.36 -32.81
CA GLY A 166 8.87 -9.10 -33.11
C GLY A 166 9.00 -8.03 -32.02
N GLY A 167 9.99 -8.14 -31.12
CA GLY A 167 10.12 -7.26 -29.97
C GLY A 167 11.36 -7.50 -29.12
N LEU A 168 11.33 -6.97 -27.89
CA LEU A 168 12.33 -7.19 -26.85
C LEU A 168 11.68 -7.61 -25.52
N PHE A 169 12.46 -8.20 -24.62
CA PHE A 169 12.07 -8.48 -23.25
C PHE A 169 12.97 -7.70 -22.29
N ARG A 170 12.37 -7.07 -21.27
CA ARG A 170 13.07 -6.28 -20.25
C ARG A 170 12.19 -6.12 -19.00
N SER A 171 12.78 -6.18 -17.81
CA SER A 171 12.11 -5.93 -16.52
C SER A 171 10.87 -6.81 -16.30
N GLY A 172 10.89 -8.04 -16.84
CA GLY A 172 9.78 -8.98 -16.73
C GLY A 172 8.66 -8.78 -17.75
N GLU A 173 8.81 -7.87 -18.70
CA GLU A 173 7.80 -7.59 -19.73
C GLU A 173 8.35 -7.79 -21.15
N GLU A 174 7.53 -8.40 -22.01
CA GLU A 174 7.73 -8.44 -23.46
C GLU A 174 7.15 -7.17 -24.10
N PHE A 175 7.94 -6.47 -24.91
CA PHE A 175 7.55 -5.29 -25.68
C PHE A 175 7.65 -5.59 -27.17
N HIS A 176 6.55 -5.51 -27.88
CA HIS A 176 6.48 -5.70 -29.32
C HIS A 176 6.41 -4.37 -30.06
N ILE A 177 6.79 -4.39 -31.34
CA ILE A 177 6.50 -3.27 -32.23
C ILE A 177 4.99 -3.01 -32.23
N GLY A 178 4.60 -1.75 -32.04
CA GLY A 178 3.22 -1.31 -31.89
C GLY A 178 2.71 -1.26 -30.45
N ASP A 179 3.45 -1.79 -29.47
CA ASP A 179 3.08 -1.63 -28.05
C ASP A 179 3.19 -0.18 -27.60
N PHE A 180 2.35 0.17 -26.64
CA PHE A 180 2.42 1.43 -25.92
C PHE A 180 3.25 1.24 -24.65
N ALA A 181 4.25 2.08 -24.46
CA ALA A 181 5.24 1.93 -23.42
C ALA A 181 5.58 3.25 -22.73
N TYR A 182 5.86 3.16 -21.44
CA TYR A 182 6.35 4.25 -20.63
C TYR A 182 7.84 4.47 -20.83
N ILE A 183 8.20 5.73 -21.07
CA ILE A 183 9.57 6.18 -21.21
C ILE A 183 9.93 7.08 -20.03
N LEU A 184 11.01 6.76 -19.35
CA LEU A 184 11.61 7.60 -18.32
C LEU A 184 12.10 8.91 -18.96
N PRO A 185 11.78 10.08 -18.41
CA PRO A 185 12.31 11.34 -18.91
C PRO A 185 13.84 11.41 -18.75
N ALA A 186 14.51 12.16 -19.62
CA ALA A 186 15.96 12.33 -19.55
C ALA A 186 16.30 13.23 -18.35
N LEU A 187 16.90 12.63 -17.32
CA LEU A 187 17.57 13.21 -16.14
C LEU A 187 17.37 14.72 -15.87
N GLU A 188 16.55 15.04 -14.87
CA GLU A 188 16.90 16.03 -13.84
C GLU A 188 16.70 15.40 -12.46
N ALA A 189 17.75 15.41 -11.64
CA ALA A 189 17.99 14.45 -10.55
C ALA A 189 17.14 14.64 -9.27
N ASN A 190 16.11 15.48 -9.25
CA ASN A 190 15.39 15.81 -8.01
C ASN A 190 13.88 16.06 -8.12
N GLU A 191 13.26 15.83 -9.28
CA GLU A 191 11.81 15.95 -9.43
C GLU A 191 11.20 14.58 -9.76
N GLN A 192 10.18 14.15 -9.01
CA GLN A 192 9.48 12.90 -9.31
C GLN A 192 8.62 13.13 -10.56
N HIS A 193 9.13 12.70 -11.70
CA HIS A 193 8.51 12.95 -12.99
C HIS A 193 7.37 11.97 -13.32
N CYS A 194 6.36 12.49 -14.02
CA CYS A 194 5.37 11.68 -14.72
C CYS A 194 6.03 11.00 -15.94
N LEU A 195 5.70 9.73 -16.18
CA LEU A 195 6.25 8.96 -17.29
C LEU A 195 5.77 9.52 -18.64
N LEU A 196 6.68 9.54 -19.62
CA LEU A 196 6.32 9.90 -20.98
C LEU A 196 5.58 8.72 -21.64
N LEU A 197 4.52 9.03 -22.36
CA LEU A 197 3.69 8.04 -23.06
C LEU A 197 4.16 7.92 -24.50
N ALA A 198 4.55 6.72 -24.95
CA ALA A 198 5.00 6.51 -26.30
C ALA A 198 4.51 5.19 -26.90
N GLN A 199 4.50 5.11 -28.23
CA GLN A 199 4.26 3.89 -28.99
C GLN A 199 5.56 3.47 -29.67
N ILE A 200 5.92 2.19 -29.54
CA ILE A 200 7.11 1.62 -30.15
C ILE A 200 6.87 1.44 -31.65
N LEU A 201 7.67 2.09 -32.49
CA LEU A 201 7.59 1.97 -33.94
C LEU A 201 8.60 0.95 -34.48
N GLN A 202 9.80 0.92 -33.89
CA GLN A 202 10.89 0.04 -34.30
C GLN A 202 11.87 -0.15 -33.15
N VAL A 203 12.54 -1.30 -33.12
CA VAL A 203 13.65 -1.61 -32.22
C VAL A 203 14.93 -1.67 -33.05
N ASP A 204 15.95 -0.90 -32.68
CA ASP A 204 17.29 -0.96 -33.24
C ASP A 204 18.23 -1.66 -32.24
N TRP A 205 18.68 -2.85 -32.63
CA TRP A 205 19.53 -3.71 -31.81
C TRP A 205 21.00 -3.33 -31.87
N GLU A 206 21.45 -2.68 -32.96
CA GLU A 206 22.84 -2.25 -33.10
C GLU A 206 23.12 -1.04 -32.20
N CYS A 207 22.15 -0.13 -32.12
CA CYS A 207 22.25 1.08 -31.31
C CYS A 207 21.64 0.94 -29.91
N HIS A 208 21.09 -0.23 -29.56
CA HIS A 208 20.35 -0.47 -28.30
C HIS A 208 19.26 0.58 -28.01
N CYS A 209 18.51 0.99 -29.04
CA CYS A 209 17.53 2.06 -28.95
C CYS A 209 16.18 1.72 -29.59
N LEU A 210 15.18 2.52 -29.25
CA LEU A 210 13.80 2.42 -29.72
C LEU A 210 13.46 3.67 -30.50
N HIS A 211 12.92 3.49 -31.70
CA HIS A 211 12.22 4.58 -32.38
C HIS A 211 10.78 4.59 -31.88
N VAL A 212 10.38 5.71 -31.28
CA VAL A 212 9.07 5.84 -30.64
C VAL A 212 8.32 7.04 -31.18
N ARG A 213 7.00 6.98 -31.08
CA ARG A 213 6.11 8.14 -31.27
C ARG A 213 5.44 8.50 -29.96
N TYR A 214 5.52 9.75 -29.55
CA TYR A 214 4.90 10.18 -28.29
C TYR A 214 3.38 10.34 -28.42
N TRP A 215 2.72 10.19 -27.28
CA TRP A 215 1.31 10.46 -27.05
C TRP A 215 1.18 11.50 -25.96
N GLU A 216 0.26 12.44 -26.15
CA GLU A 216 0.09 13.61 -25.28
C GLU A 216 -1.29 13.59 -24.65
N ARG A 217 -1.42 14.11 -23.43
CA ARG A 217 -2.71 14.22 -22.73
C ARG A 217 -3.51 15.36 -23.33
N GLN A 218 -4.76 15.09 -23.69
CA GLN A 218 -5.68 16.10 -24.23
C GLN A 218 -6.46 16.79 -23.12
N GLY A 219 -5.98 17.97 -22.72
CA GLY A 219 -6.54 18.71 -21.60
C GLY A 219 -6.17 18.12 -20.24
N ILE A 220 -6.30 18.92 -19.18
CA ILE A 220 -6.00 18.50 -17.80
C ILE A 220 -7.20 17.76 -17.17
N THR A 221 -8.36 17.76 -17.81
CA THR A 221 -9.61 17.25 -17.23
C THR A 221 -9.59 15.74 -17.04
N ASP A 222 -8.98 14.97 -17.94
CA ASP A 222 -8.88 13.51 -17.80
C ASP A 222 -7.47 13.02 -18.11
N THR A 223 -6.78 12.57 -17.08
CA THR A 223 -5.41 12.08 -17.21
C THR A 223 -5.31 10.83 -18.10
N HIS A 224 -6.37 10.04 -18.25
CA HIS A 224 -6.36 8.83 -19.09
C HIS A 224 -6.65 9.13 -20.57
N HIS A 225 -7.07 10.35 -20.91
CA HIS A 225 -7.35 10.76 -22.28
C HIS A 225 -6.09 11.23 -23.00
N ILE A 226 -5.71 10.52 -24.06
CA ILE A 226 -4.51 10.82 -24.83
C ILE A 226 -4.79 10.92 -26.32
N CYS A 227 -3.99 11.73 -27.02
CA CYS A 227 -3.95 11.77 -28.48
C CYS A 227 -2.55 11.49 -29.00
N GLN A 228 -2.51 10.98 -30.22
CA GLN A 228 -1.27 10.77 -30.95
C GLN A 228 -0.61 12.11 -31.26
N SER A 229 0.68 12.26 -30.94
CA SER A 229 1.50 13.41 -31.33
C SER A 229 2.23 13.14 -32.65
N THR A 230 2.66 14.21 -33.33
CA THR A 230 3.58 14.11 -34.47
C THR A 230 5.03 13.90 -34.03
N ARG A 231 5.32 14.09 -32.73
CA ARG A 231 6.68 13.97 -32.18
C ARG A 231 7.14 12.51 -32.18
N THR A 232 8.27 12.25 -32.83
CA THR A 232 8.99 10.98 -32.79
C THR A 232 10.40 11.20 -32.25
N ASP A 233 10.98 10.17 -31.66
CA ASP A 233 12.29 10.25 -31.01
C ASP A 233 12.99 8.89 -30.98
N THR A 234 14.29 8.91 -30.78
CA THR A 234 15.11 7.70 -30.58
C THR A 234 15.53 7.64 -29.12
N VAL A 235 15.09 6.60 -28.42
CA VAL A 235 15.23 6.47 -26.97
C VAL A 235 16.02 5.23 -26.62
N ASP A 236 16.99 5.33 -25.71
CA ASP A 236 17.70 4.18 -25.17
C ASP A 236 16.71 3.18 -24.54
N ILE A 237 16.86 1.87 -24.84
CA ILE A 237 16.06 0.80 -24.24
C ILE A 237 16.16 0.84 -22.70
N ALA A 238 17.27 1.34 -22.15
CA ALA A 238 17.49 1.62 -20.73
C ALA A 238 16.41 2.50 -20.08
N ARG A 239 15.68 3.31 -20.85
CA ARG A 239 14.64 4.23 -20.34
C ARG A 239 13.24 3.63 -20.32
N LEU A 240 13.06 2.39 -20.73
CA LEU A 240 11.76 1.71 -20.79
C LEU A 240 11.34 1.23 -19.38
N ASP A 241 10.17 1.66 -18.89
CA ASP A 241 9.67 1.39 -17.52
C ASP A 241 8.47 0.44 -17.43
N GLY A 242 7.79 0.14 -18.55
CA GLY A 242 6.64 -0.76 -18.59
C GLY A 242 5.67 -0.45 -19.73
N LYS A 243 4.58 -1.20 -19.84
CA LYS A 243 3.54 -0.99 -20.86
C LYS A 243 2.28 -0.31 -20.35
N PHE A 244 1.55 0.30 -21.27
CA PHE A 244 0.17 0.75 -21.07
C PHE A 244 -0.70 0.33 -22.24
N PHE A 245 -2.02 0.46 -22.10
CA PHE A 245 -2.97 -0.05 -23.08
C PHE A 245 -3.93 1.04 -23.51
N VAL A 246 -4.11 1.22 -24.82
CA VAL A 246 -4.95 2.28 -25.37
C VAL A 246 -6.15 1.69 -26.08
N ARG A 247 -7.35 2.14 -25.70
CA ARG A 247 -8.60 1.82 -26.39
C ARG A 247 -9.09 3.01 -27.21
N ALA A 248 -9.46 2.78 -28.45
CA ALA A 248 -10.13 3.77 -29.29
C ALA A 248 -11.63 3.75 -28.96
N VAL A 249 -12.11 4.74 -28.22
CA VAL A 249 -13.50 4.79 -27.75
C VAL A 249 -14.27 5.85 -28.55
N PRO A 250 -15.32 5.48 -29.32
CA PRO A 250 -16.24 6.47 -29.86
C PRO A 250 -16.94 7.19 -28.71
N ALA A 251 -17.32 8.46 -28.87
CA ALA A 251 -18.01 9.20 -27.82
C ALA A 251 -19.29 8.45 -27.35
N GLY A 252 -19.23 7.82 -26.16
CA GLY A 252 -20.34 7.12 -25.49
C GLY A 252 -20.10 5.62 -25.16
N ASN A 253 -20.41 5.26 -23.90
CA ASN A 253 -20.47 3.95 -23.21
C ASN A 253 -19.26 3.00 -23.30
N GLY A 254 -18.75 2.56 -22.14
CA GLY A 254 -17.67 1.57 -22.00
C GLY A 254 -16.27 2.14 -21.72
N MET A 255 -16.11 3.47 -21.76
CA MET A 255 -14.87 4.17 -21.40
C MET A 255 -14.55 4.02 -19.90
N GLU A 256 -15.50 4.36 -19.02
CA GLU A 256 -15.27 4.39 -17.58
C GLU A 256 -14.92 3.01 -17.02
N SER A 257 -15.61 1.95 -17.47
CA SER A 257 -15.28 0.57 -17.08
C SER A 257 -13.86 0.17 -17.51
N TRP A 258 -13.36 0.68 -18.64
CA TRP A 258 -12.01 0.39 -19.12
C TRP A 258 -10.93 1.05 -18.26
N VAL A 259 -11.04 2.35 -18.01
CA VAL A 259 -10.03 3.13 -17.25
C VAL A 259 -10.04 2.80 -15.76
N THR A 260 -11.20 2.43 -15.20
CA THR A 260 -11.31 2.01 -13.78
C THR A 260 -10.78 0.60 -13.54
N ALA A 261 -10.77 -0.26 -14.56
CA ALA A 261 -10.25 -1.62 -14.44
C ALA A 261 -8.74 -1.67 -14.14
N HIS A 262 -7.95 -0.76 -14.69
CA HIS A 262 -6.49 -0.73 -14.47
C HIS A 262 -5.88 0.67 -14.64
N PRO A 263 -4.93 1.10 -13.79
CA PRO A 263 -4.29 2.42 -13.91
C PRO A 263 -3.51 2.63 -15.21
N ASP A 264 -3.02 1.55 -15.83
CA ASP A 264 -2.30 1.60 -17.11
C ASP A 264 -3.24 1.54 -18.34
N ASN A 265 -4.55 1.68 -18.15
CA ASN A 265 -5.53 1.74 -19.24
C ASN A 265 -5.82 3.19 -19.64
N PHE A 266 -5.50 3.55 -20.88
CA PHE A 266 -5.75 4.85 -21.48
C PHE A 266 -6.77 4.73 -22.61
N PHE A 267 -7.31 5.86 -23.06
CA PHE A 267 -8.20 5.89 -24.21
C PHE A 267 -7.91 7.10 -25.11
N THR A 268 -8.35 6.97 -26.36
CA THR A 268 -8.29 8.04 -27.35
C THR A 268 -9.59 8.13 -28.12
N ILE A 269 -9.96 9.34 -28.51
CA ILE A 269 -11.15 9.60 -29.32
C ILE A 269 -10.71 9.76 -30.78
N PRO A 270 -11.10 8.85 -31.69
CA PRO A 270 -10.70 8.94 -33.09
C PRO A 270 -11.25 10.21 -33.75
N GLN A 271 -10.40 10.94 -34.49
CA GLN A 271 -10.88 12.01 -35.37
C GLN A 271 -11.73 11.39 -36.50
N ARG A 272 -12.94 11.91 -36.73
CA ARG A 272 -13.92 11.39 -37.71
C ARG A 272 -13.25 10.97 -39.02
N THR A 273 -13.14 9.67 -39.26
CA THR A 273 -12.79 9.13 -40.59
C THR A 273 -14.08 8.90 -41.39
N THR A 274 -14.06 9.38 -42.63
CA THR A 274 -15.13 9.20 -43.61
C THR A 274 -15.30 7.72 -43.96
N ARG A 275 -16.53 7.21 -43.80
CA ARG A 275 -17.13 5.97 -44.33
C ARG A 275 -16.27 4.68 -44.36
N SER A 276 -16.75 3.69 -43.61
CA SER A 276 -16.66 2.24 -43.84
C SER A 276 -15.31 1.51 -43.71
N SER A 277 -14.48 1.84 -42.72
CA SER A 277 -13.48 0.88 -42.21
C SER A 277 -13.97 0.25 -40.91
N GLN A 278 -13.79 -1.06 -40.77
CA GLN A 278 -14.14 -1.84 -39.58
C GLN A 278 -13.66 -1.12 -38.30
N ARG A 279 -14.57 -0.91 -37.33
CA ARG A 279 -14.23 -0.30 -36.04
C ARG A 279 -13.32 -1.25 -35.26
N THR A 280 -12.01 -1.02 -35.31
CA THR A 280 -11.07 -1.70 -34.42
C THR A 280 -11.10 -1.02 -33.04
N GLU A 281 -11.17 -1.79 -31.96
CA GLU A 281 -11.16 -1.27 -30.58
C GLU A 281 -9.81 -0.65 -30.20
N THR A 282 -8.75 -0.96 -30.94
CA THR A 282 -7.40 -0.43 -30.74
C THR A 282 -7.03 0.61 -31.80
N PRO A 283 -6.15 1.58 -31.46
CA PRO A 283 -5.54 2.46 -32.45
C PRO A 283 -4.79 1.68 -33.55
N ALA A 284 -4.66 2.30 -34.74
CA ALA A 284 -3.93 1.70 -35.85
C ALA A 284 -2.48 1.36 -35.46
N ASN A 285 -1.99 0.21 -35.94
CA ASN A 285 -0.64 -0.32 -35.66
C ASN A 285 -0.34 -0.65 -34.19
N ALA A 286 -1.36 -0.78 -33.34
CA ALA A 286 -1.18 -1.32 -31.99
C ALA A 286 -0.88 -2.83 -32.04
N CYS A 287 -0.05 -3.33 -31.12
CA CYS A 287 0.17 -4.77 -30.99
C CYS A 287 -1.10 -5.46 -30.46
N GLY A 288 -1.78 -6.20 -31.32
CA GLY A 288 -2.99 -6.94 -30.96
C GLY A 288 -2.73 -8.01 -29.89
N THR A 289 -1.63 -8.76 -30.01
CA THR A 289 -1.31 -9.86 -29.08
C THR A 289 -1.20 -9.39 -27.63
N CYS A 290 -0.45 -8.32 -27.36
CA CYS A 290 -0.30 -7.79 -26.00
C CYS A 290 -1.59 -7.17 -25.49
N TYR A 291 -2.32 -6.43 -26.32
CA TYR A 291 -3.62 -5.87 -25.95
C TYR A 291 -4.64 -6.95 -25.58
N PHE A 292 -4.76 -8.01 -26.38
CA PHE A 292 -5.70 -9.10 -26.11
C PHE A 292 -5.32 -9.94 -24.90
N ARG A 293 -4.01 -10.15 -24.63
CA ARG A 293 -3.54 -10.78 -23.40
C ARG A 293 -3.98 -9.98 -22.17
N HIS A 294 -3.75 -8.67 -22.16
CA HIS A 294 -4.20 -7.80 -21.07
C HIS A 294 -5.72 -7.82 -20.88
N CYS A 295 -6.48 -7.76 -21.98
CA CYS A 295 -7.94 -7.88 -21.89
C CYS A 295 -8.38 -9.24 -21.33
N ALA A 296 -7.67 -10.33 -21.67
CA ALA A 296 -7.93 -11.66 -21.12
C ALA A 296 -7.62 -11.72 -19.62
N ASP A 297 -6.53 -11.11 -19.17
CA ASP A 297 -6.18 -11.03 -17.75
C ASP A 297 -7.24 -10.27 -16.93
N LEU A 298 -7.74 -9.14 -17.45
CA LEU A 298 -8.86 -8.43 -16.83
C LEU A 298 -10.14 -9.28 -16.79
N LYS A 299 -10.42 -10.01 -17.87
CA LYS A 299 -11.60 -10.88 -17.96
C LYS A 299 -11.53 -12.08 -16.99
N GLN A 300 -10.34 -12.61 -16.71
CA GLN A 300 -10.17 -13.69 -15.72
C GLN A 300 -10.66 -13.30 -14.32
N LEU A 301 -10.48 -12.03 -13.92
CA LEU A 301 -11.00 -11.52 -12.66
C LEU A 301 -12.53 -11.53 -12.63
N GLU A 302 -13.15 -11.07 -13.72
CA GLU A 302 -14.61 -11.06 -13.86
C GLU A 302 -15.19 -12.47 -13.86
N GLU A 303 -14.58 -13.39 -14.63
CA GLU A 303 -14.98 -14.79 -14.71
C GLU A 303 -14.85 -15.50 -13.36
N TYR A 304 -13.78 -15.22 -12.60
CA TYR A 304 -13.61 -15.74 -11.24
C TYR A 304 -14.74 -15.27 -10.32
N SER A 305 -15.05 -13.96 -10.32
CA SER A 305 -16.13 -13.40 -9.51
C SER A 305 -17.51 -13.93 -9.92
N GLN A 306 -17.75 -14.19 -11.21
CA GLN A 306 -18.99 -14.80 -11.68
C GLN A 306 -19.14 -16.26 -11.23
N LEU A 307 -18.04 -17.03 -11.23
CA LEU A 307 -18.06 -18.45 -10.87
C LEU A 307 -18.15 -18.67 -9.35
N HIS A 308 -17.46 -17.85 -8.56
CA HIS A 308 -17.29 -18.07 -7.12
C HIS A 308 -18.02 -17.04 -6.24
N GLY A 309 -18.59 -15.99 -6.84
CA GLY A 309 -19.06 -14.83 -6.12
C GLY A 309 -17.92 -13.94 -5.62
N PRO A 310 -18.25 -12.82 -4.94
CA PRO A 310 -17.25 -11.94 -4.36
C PRO A 310 -16.51 -12.63 -3.20
N VAL A 311 -15.22 -12.31 -3.07
CA VAL A 311 -14.36 -12.86 -2.03
C VAL A 311 -14.66 -12.16 -0.70
N SER A 312 -15.01 -12.93 0.33
CA SER A 312 -15.43 -12.38 1.62
C SER A 312 -14.30 -11.70 2.38
N VAL A 313 -14.64 -10.57 3.00
CA VAL A 313 -13.75 -9.75 3.82
C VAL A 313 -14.30 -9.64 5.25
N LEU A 314 -13.40 -9.80 6.23
CA LEU A 314 -13.59 -9.44 7.63
C LEU A 314 -12.72 -8.21 7.91
N ASP A 315 -13.35 -7.07 8.19
CA ASP A 315 -12.65 -5.84 8.56
C ASP A 315 -12.75 -5.60 10.08
N VAL A 316 -11.61 -5.63 10.77
CA VAL A 316 -11.53 -5.39 12.21
C VAL A 316 -10.92 -4.03 12.50
N CYS A 317 -11.45 -3.31 13.49
CA CYS A 317 -11.18 -1.88 13.66
C CYS A 317 -11.52 -1.10 12.37
N CYS A 318 -12.69 -1.39 11.78
CA CYS A 318 -13.06 -0.93 10.45
C CYS A 318 -13.19 0.60 10.33
N GLY A 319 -13.35 1.31 11.45
CA GLY A 319 -13.47 2.77 11.49
C GLY A 319 -14.62 3.26 10.60
N ALA A 320 -14.38 4.36 9.89
CA ALA A 320 -15.34 4.88 8.92
C ALA A 320 -15.50 3.98 7.67
N GLY A 321 -14.66 2.96 7.50
CA GLY A 321 -14.72 2.02 6.37
C GLY A 321 -13.86 2.39 5.16
N GLY A 322 -12.88 3.29 5.27
CA GLY A 322 -12.03 3.67 4.12
C GLY A 322 -11.23 2.52 3.50
N LEU A 323 -10.69 1.63 4.34
CA LEU A 323 -9.98 0.41 3.89
C LEU A 323 -10.96 -0.53 3.17
N SER A 324 -12.08 -0.86 3.82
CA SER A 324 -13.16 -1.67 3.26
C SER A 324 -13.70 -1.14 1.95
N HIS A 325 -13.99 0.16 1.88
CA HIS A 325 -14.53 0.78 0.68
C HIS A 325 -13.56 0.64 -0.48
N GLY A 326 -12.28 1.02 -0.31
CA GLY A 326 -11.26 0.83 -1.34
C GLY A 326 -11.07 -0.62 -1.77
N LEU A 327 -11.12 -1.58 -0.82
CA LEU A 327 -11.03 -3.01 -1.16
C LEU A 327 -12.17 -3.50 -2.04
N THR A 328 -13.38 -2.99 -1.81
CA THR A 328 -14.62 -3.45 -2.47
C THR A 328 -14.97 -2.69 -3.76
N GLN A 329 -14.26 -1.60 -4.09
CA GLN A 329 -14.58 -0.76 -5.28
C GLN A 329 -14.64 -1.55 -6.60
N SER A 330 -13.83 -2.58 -6.77
CA SER A 330 -13.83 -3.41 -7.99
C SER A 330 -14.98 -4.41 -8.07
N GLY A 331 -15.71 -4.63 -6.97
CA GLY A 331 -16.69 -5.70 -6.83
C GLY A 331 -16.09 -7.10 -6.65
N PHE A 332 -14.77 -7.26 -6.73
CA PHE A 332 -14.11 -8.56 -6.53
C PHE A 332 -14.18 -9.05 -5.07
N PHE A 333 -14.22 -8.11 -4.14
CA PHE A 333 -14.32 -8.35 -2.70
C PHE A 333 -15.65 -7.81 -2.16
N GLU A 334 -16.17 -8.43 -1.11
CA GLU A 334 -17.33 -7.95 -0.36
C GLU A 334 -17.11 -8.11 1.14
N VAL A 335 -17.44 -7.08 1.93
CA VAL A 335 -17.32 -7.14 3.39
C VAL A 335 -18.50 -7.91 3.95
N GLU A 336 -18.23 -9.10 4.46
CA GLU A 336 -19.24 -9.96 5.09
C GLU A 336 -19.47 -9.54 6.55
N LEU A 337 -18.37 -9.21 7.25
CA LEU A 337 -18.39 -8.84 8.66
C LEU A 337 -17.42 -7.68 8.93
N ALA A 338 -17.90 -6.66 9.62
CA ALA A 338 -17.10 -5.55 10.12
C ALA A 338 -17.22 -5.45 11.64
N VAL A 339 -16.11 -5.20 12.33
CA VAL A 339 -16.03 -5.11 13.79
C VAL A 339 -15.35 -3.80 14.18
N ASP A 340 -16.02 -2.98 14.98
CA ASP A 340 -15.41 -1.79 15.60
C ASP A 340 -15.98 -1.57 17.01
N GLN A 341 -15.21 -0.93 17.88
CA GLN A 341 -15.67 -0.59 19.22
C GLN A 341 -16.37 0.77 19.28
N ASP A 342 -16.08 1.68 18.33
CA ASP A 342 -16.64 3.01 18.27
C ASP A 342 -18.01 2.96 17.59
N ILE A 343 -19.05 3.32 18.33
CA ILE A 343 -20.44 3.26 17.84
C ILE A 343 -20.67 4.17 16.64
N LEU A 344 -19.99 5.31 16.55
CA LEU A 344 -20.13 6.21 15.40
C LEU A 344 -19.44 5.66 14.16
N ALA A 345 -18.31 4.96 14.35
CA ALA A 345 -17.65 4.22 13.28
C ALA A 345 -18.54 3.08 12.78
N ALA A 346 -19.05 2.24 13.69
CA ALA A 346 -19.94 1.14 13.34
C ALA A 346 -21.23 1.63 12.64
N ASN A 347 -21.83 2.73 13.09
CA ASN A 347 -23.01 3.30 12.45
C ASN A 347 -22.70 3.89 11.08
N THR A 348 -21.57 4.61 10.95
CA THR A 348 -21.09 5.10 9.65
C THR A 348 -20.83 3.95 8.70
N PHE A 349 -20.18 2.88 9.15
CA PHE A 349 -19.92 1.70 8.33
C PHE A 349 -21.23 1.06 7.85
N ARG A 350 -22.19 0.87 8.76
CA ARG A 350 -23.50 0.25 8.46
C ARG A 350 -24.30 1.06 7.43
N GLU A 351 -24.29 2.38 7.56
CA GLU A 351 -24.97 3.29 6.64
C GLU A 351 -24.47 3.14 5.19
N ASN A 352 -23.15 2.98 5.02
CA ASN A 352 -22.52 2.89 3.70
C ASN A 352 -22.38 1.45 3.18
N ASN A 353 -22.60 0.44 4.03
CA ASN A 353 -22.43 -0.98 3.70
C ASN A 353 -23.64 -1.80 4.17
N PRO A 354 -24.83 -1.63 3.56
CA PRO A 354 -26.07 -2.25 4.03
C PRO A 354 -26.10 -3.78 3.92
N ARG A 355 -25.22 -4.37 3.08
CA ARG A 355 -25.08 -5.82 2.92
C ARG A 355 -24.18 -6.46 3.99
N SER A 356 -23.36 -5.67 4.67
CA SER A 356 -22.39 -6.17 5.64
C SER A 356 -23.01 -6.34 7.03
N THR A 357 -22.64 -7.40 7.73
CA THR A 357 -22.92 -7.50 9.16
C THR A 357 -21.95 -6.59 9.91
N VAL A 358 -22.46 -5.66 10.73
CA VAL A 358 -21.62 -4.77 11.54
C VAL A 358 -21.83 -5.05 13.03
N VAL A 359 -20.76 -5.51 13.69
CA VAL A 359 -20.72 -5.85 15.12
C VAL A 359 -19.97 -4.73 15.85
N CYS A 360 -20.70 -3.96 16.65
CA CYS A 360 -20.07 -2.94 17.50
C CYS A 360 -19.60 -3.62 18.80
N THR A 361 -18.32 -3.95 18.96
CA THR A 361 -17.80 -4.57 20.21
C THR A 361 -16.28 -4.41 20.28
N ASP A 362 -15.69 -4.61 21.46
CA ASP A 362 -14.24 -4.60 21.59
C ASP A 362 -13.62 -5.86 20.96
N LEU A 363 -12.43 -5.70 20.38
CA LEU A 363 -11.82 -6.78 19.60
C LEU A 363 -11.35 -7.96 20.47
N ASN A 364 -11.08 -7.76 21.76
CA ASN A 364 -10.70 -8.86 22.66
C ASN A 364 -11.89 -9.76 22.96
N SER A 365 -13.05 -9.18 23.24
CA SER A 365 -14.32 -9.91 23.38
C SER A 365 -14.66 -10.67 22.10
N PHE A 366 -14.49 -10.02 20.94
CA PHE A 366 -14.68 -10.69 19.65
C PHE A 366 -13.71 -11.85 19.42
N LEU A 367 -12.43 -11.71 19.77
CA LEU A 367 -11.44 -12.80 19.71
C LEU A 367 -11.84 -13.98 20.61
N LYS A 368 -12.23 -13.70 21.86
CA LYS A 368 -12.70 -14.73 22.80
C LYS A 368 -13.90 -15.46 22.23
N PHE A 369 -14.91 -14.72 21.79
CA PHE A 369 -16.11 -15.26 21.15
C PHE A 369 -15.76 -16.15 19.96
N SER A 370 -14.89 -15.68 19.06
CA SER A 370 -14.45 -16.43 17.88
C SER A 370 -13.70 -17.71 18.24
N SER A 371 -12.84 -17.65 19.26
CA SER A 371 -12.07 -18.79 19.76
C SER A 371 -12.95 -19.86 20.40
N ASP A 372 -13.87 -19.46 21.29
CA ASP A 372 -14.80 -20.37 21.95
C ASP A 372 -15.78 -20.98 20.93
N ARG A 373 -16.26 -20.19 19.96
CA ARG A 373 -17.09 -20.68 18.85
C ARG A 373 -16.37 -21.69 17.97
N LYS A 374 -15.09 -21.45 17.62
CA LYS A 374 -14.26 -22.41 16.86
C LYS A 374 -14.06 -23.73 17.62
N ARG A 375 -13.97 -23.68 18.95
CA ARG A 375 -13.87 -24.87 19.82
C ARG A 375 -15.20 -25.57 20.08
N GLY A 376 -16.31 -25.08 19.52
CA GLY A 376 -17.64 -25.65 19.71
C GLY A 376 -18.24 -25.41 21.10
N LYS A 377 -17.71 -24.46 21.88
CA LYS A 377 -18.28 -24.10 23.18
C LYS A 377 -19.56 -23.27 23.01
N ILE A 378 -20.43 -23.38 24.01
CA ILE A 378 -21.55 -22.43 24.16
C ILE A 378 -20.92 -21.05 24.44
N THR A 379 -21.28 -20.08 23.61
CA THR A 379 -20.76 -18.70 23.69
C THR A 379 -21.86 -17.80 24.23
N ASP A 380 -21.52 -16.93 25.16
CA ASP A 380 -22.40 -15.84 25.55
C ASP A 380 -22.53 -14.83 24.38
N PRO A 381 -23.68 -14.16 24.23
CA PRO A 381 -23.83 -13.05 23.31
C PRO A 381 -22.76 -11.99 23.51
N LEU A 382 -22.31 -11.40 22.41
CA LEU A 382 -21.43 -10.24 22.45
C LEU A 382 -22.20 -9.04 23.02
N VAL A 383 -21.49 -8.16 23.71
CA VAL A 383 -22.05 -6.92 24.25
C VAL A 383 -21.49 -5.76 23.44
N SER A 384 -22.39 -4.89 23.01
CA SER A 384 -22.07 -3.65 22.31
C SER A 384 -21.55 -2.59 23.28
N SER A 385 -20.76 -1.66 22.77
CA SER A 385 -20.15 -0.58 23.55
C SER A 385 -21.18 0.34 24.23
N ASP A 386 -22.42 0.37 23.73
CA ASP A 386 -23.57 1.08 24.33
C ASP A 386 -24.41 0.22 25.30
N GLY A 387 -23.96 -1.01 25.60
CA GLY A 387 -24.65 -1.97 26.46
C GLY A 387 -25.69 -2.83 25.75
N GLY A 388 -25.88 -2.65 24.43
CA GLY A 388 -26.77 -3.51 23.63
C GLY A 388 -26.25 -4.95 23.55
N VAL A 389 -27.15 -5.94 23.48
CA VAL A 389 -26.77 -7.34 23.30
C VAL A 389 -26.76 -7.69 21.82
N ILE A 390 -25.69 -8.32 21.35
CA ILE A 390 -25.51 -8.81 19.98
C ILE A 390 -25.69 -10.34 19.98
N PRO A 391 -26.84 -10.86 19.52
CA PRO A 391 -27.11 -12.29 19.55
C PRO A 391 -26.14 -13.09 18.68
N ASN A 392 -25.71 -14.28 19.12
CA ASN A 392 -24.72 -15.11 18.41
C ASN A 392 -25.09 -15.42 16.95
N HIS A 393 -26.38 -15.55 16.64
CA HIS A 393 -26.86 -15.86 15.30
C HIS A 393 -26.69 -14.69 14.31
N THR A 394 -26.49 -13.47 14.81
CA THR A 394 -26.20 -12.30 13.97
C THR A 394 -24.77 -12.30 13.43
N VAL A 395 -23.84 -12.98 14.12
CA VAL A 395 -22.44 -13.06 13.67
C VAL A 395 -22.28 -14.24 12.70
N PRO A 396 -21.95 -14.01 11.42
CA PRO A 396 -21.83 -15.08 10.43
C PRO A 396 -20.71 -16.08 10.78
N ARG A 397 -20.83 -17.31 10.28
CA ARG A 397 -19.74 -18.29 10.35
C ARG A 397 -18.85 -18.12 9.12
N LEU A 398 -17.72 -17.44 9.29
CA LEU A 398 -16.74 -17.20 8.24
C LEU A 398 -15.91 -18.48 7.96
N LEU A 399 -16.49 -19.45 7.26
CA LEU A 399 -15.84 -20.76 7.02
C LEU A 399 -14.75 -20.70 5.94
N ASN A 400 -14.88 -19.81 4.96
CA ASN A 400 -13.93 -19.64 3.86
C ASN A 400 -13.58 -18.16 3.69
N LEU A 401 -12.99 -17.58 4.74
CA LEU A 401 -12.66 -16.17 4.74
C LEU A 401 -11.61 -15.85 3.67
N GLY A 402 -11.92 -14.91 2.79
CA GLY A 402 -10.99 -14.43 1.78
C GLY A 402 -9.90 -13.55 2.39
N VAL A 403 -10.30 -12.44 3.01
CA VAL A 403 -9.37 -11.43 3.53
C VAL A 403 -9.74 -11.09 4.98
N LEU A 404 -8.73 -11.04 5.85
CA LEU A 404 -8.81 -10.36 7.15
C LEU A 404 -8.04 -9.05 7.04
N CYS A 405 -8.71 -7.91 7.19
CA CYS A 405 -8.06 -6.60 7.17
C CYS A 405 -8.33 -5.80 8.44
N GLY A 406 -7.49 -4.81 8.72
CA GLY A 406 -7.73 -3.91 9.85
C GLY A 406 -6.65 -2.84 10.05
N GLY A 407 -7.11 -1.62 10.34
CA GLY A 407 -6.28 -0.48 10.73
C GLY A 407 -6.30 -0.30 12.26
N THR A 408 -5.41 -1.00 12.95
CA THR A 408 -5.48 -1.05 14.42
C THR A 408 -5.07 0.28 15.06
N PRO A 409 -5.69 0.69 16.19
CA PRO A 409 -5.40 1.98 16.82
C PRO A 409 -3.94 2.09 17.26
N CYS A 410 -3.33 3.24 16.98
CA CYS A 410 -1.90 3.47 17.16
C CYS A 410 -1.54 4.27 18.45
N GLY A 411 -2.45 4.34 19.43
CA GLY A 411 -2.38 5.29 20.56
C GLY A 411 -1.07 5.27 21.36
N SER A 412 -0.45 4.09 21.53
CA SER A 412 0.84 3.89 22.20
C SER A 412 2.06 4.03 21.29
N PHE A 413 1.87 4.15 19.98
CA PHE A 413 2.91 4.11 18.95
C PHE A 413 3.22 5.50 18.35
N SER A 414 2.34 6.48 18.57
CA SER A 414 2.49 7.83 17.99
C SER A 414 3.61 8.64 18.65
N ALA A 415 4.30 9.47 17.87
CA ALA A 415 5.37 10.32 18.37
C ALA A 415 4.95 11.28 19.51
N ALA A 416 3.65 11.57 19.64
CA ALA A 416 3.08 12.43 20.68
C ALA A 416 2.94 11.76 22.06
N ASN A 417 2.94 10.42 22.13
CA ASN A 417 2.68 9.66 23.36
C ASN A 417 3.91 8.88 23.88
N ARG A 418 5.13 9.29 23.51
CA ARG A 418 6.40 8.62 23.92
C ARG A 418 6.64 8.54 25.45
N HIS A 419 5.78 9.17 26.25
CA HIS A 419 5.92 9.32 27.71
C HIS A 419 4.90 8.51 28.55
N GLU A 420 3.94 7.80 27.94
CA GLU A 420 3.07 6.86 28.69
C GLU A 420 3.70 5.46 28.79
N SER A 421 3.25 4.64 29.76
CA SER A 421 3.95 3.39 30.13
C SER A 421 4.20 2.46 28.93
N ARG A 422 5.44 1.98 28.79
CA ARG A 422 5.93 1.12 27.69
C ARG A 422 5.49 -0.34 27.83
N SER A 423 4.29 -0.57 28.34
CA SER A 423 3.72 -1.90 28.58
C SER A 423 3.02 -2.43 27.33
N ILE A 424 3.35 -3.66 26.93
CA ILE A 424 2.74 -4.33 25.77
C ILE A 424 1.21 -4.52 25.89
N CYS A 425 0.69 -4.58 27.12
CA CYS A 425 -0.74 -4.79 27.39
C CYS A 425 -1.63 -3.65 26.86
N ARG A 426 -1.11 -2.43 26.75
CA ARG A 426 -1.84 -1.28 26.17
C ARG A 426 -1.77 -1.22 24.64
N SER A 427 -0.93 -2.07 24.03
CA SER A 427 -0.60 -2.09 22.60
C SER A 427 -0.99 -3.42 21.93
N SER A 428 -1.86 -4.23 22.54
CA SER A 428 -2.07 -5.64 22.18
C SER A 428 -2.97 -5.88 20.95
N ILE A 429 -3.73 -4.88 20.50
CA ILE A 429 -4.73 -5.03 19.43
C ILE A 429 -4.15 -5.58 18.11
N PRO A 430 -2.95 -5.18 17.63
CA PRO A 430 -2.29 -5.85 16.51
C PRO A 430 -2.19 -7.38 16.69
N LEU A 431 -1.80 -7.84 17.88
CA LEU A 431 -1.66 -9.27 18.18
C LEU A 431 -3.02 -9.98 18.27
N VAL A 432 -4.08 -9.27 18.67
CA VAL A 432 -5.45 -9.80 18.62
C VAL A 432 -5.84 -10.11 17.18
N MET A 433 -5.50 -9.24 16.22
CA MET A 433 -5.72 -9.49 14.79
C MET A 433 -4.91 -10.70 14.29
N ALA A 434 -3.66 -10.87 14.70
CA ALA A 434 -2.90 -12.07 14.40
C ALA A 434 -3.54 -13.35 15.00
N GLY A 435 -4.10 -13.25 16.21
CA GLY A 435 -4.91 -14.31 16.82
C GLY A 435 -6.14 -14.68 15.98
N LEU A 436 -6.86 -13.68 15.47
CA LEU A 436 -7.99 -13.89 14.55
C LEU A 436 -7.53 -14.55 13.24
N ALA A 437 -6.37 -14.17 12.71
CA ALA A 437 -5.79 -14.83 11.53
C ALA A 437 -5.53 -16.32 11.78
N SER A 438 -5.03 -16.70 12.97
CA SER A 438 -4.85 -18.11 13.36
C SER A 438 -6.19 -18.87 13.52
N ILE A 439 -7.25 -18.17 13.97
CA ILE A 439 -8.59 -18.75 14.12
C ILE A 439 -9.25 -18.97 12.76
N TYR A 440 -9.36 -17.92 11.94
CA TYR A 440 -10.11 -17.95 10.69
C TYR A 440 -9.31 -18.45 9.49
N ARG A 441 -7.96 -18.44 9.57
CA ARG A 441 -7.03 -18.84 8.49
C ARG A 441 -7.45 -18.30 7.11
N PRO A 442 -7.62 -16.96 6.97
CA PRO A 442 -8.02 -16.34 5.71
C PRO A 442 -7.01 -16.64 4.59
N LYS A 443 -7.42 -16.42 3.33
CA LYS A 443 -6.48 -16.49 2.20
C LYS A 443 -5.42 -15.39 2.31
N PHE A 444 -5.82 -14.18 2.67
CA PHE A 444 -4.93 -13.03 2.84
C PHE A 444 -5.17 -12.27 4.14
N VAL A 445 -4.13 -11.58 4.61
CA VAL A 445 -4.19 -10.64 5.74
C VAL A 445 -3.70 -9.27 5.26
N VAL A 446 -4.41 -8.20 5.59
CA VAL A 446 -3.97 -6.81 5.31
C VAL A 446 -3.98 -6.02 6.62
N PHE A 447 -2.82 -5.84 7.21
CA PHE A 447 -2.67 -5.03 8.41
C PHE A 447 -2.15 -3.65 8.04
N GLU A 448 -2.87 -2.62 8.48
CA GLU A 448 -2.50 -1.22 8.29
C GLU A 448 -2.17 -0.56 9.63
N ASN A 449 -1.15 0.32 9.60
CA ASN A 449 -0.83 1.19 10.72
C ASN A 449 -0.05 2.44 10.26
N VAL A 450 0.29 3.31 11.22
CA VAL A 450 1.18 4.45 11.01
C VAL A 450 2.63 4.00 10.78
N PRO A 451 3.45 4.74 9.99
CA PRO A 451 4.85 4.38 9.75
C PRO A 451 5.69 4.22 11.01
N GLU A 452 5.37 4.98 12.07
CA GLU A 452 6.05 4.92 13.36
C GLU A 452 5.91 3.57 14.08
N PHE A 453 4.96 2.71 13.65
CA PHE A 453 4.79 1.35 14.15
C PHE A 453 6.11 0.55 14.13
N ILE A 454 6.95 0.76 13.12
CA ILE A 454 8.26 0.10 12.98
C ILE A 454 9.16 0.42 14.17
N HIS A 455 9.10 1.63 14.71
CA HIS A 455 9.99 2.09 15.77
C HIS A 455 9.50 1.72 17.18
N HIS A 456 8.41 0.97 17.32
CA HIS A 456 7.86 0.59 18.62
C HIS A 456 8.88 -0.20 19.45
N SER A 457 9.24 0.31 20.63
CA SER A 457 10.13 -0.35 21.56
C SER A 457 9.45 -0.61 22.89
N ILE A 458 9.81 -1.72 23.54
CA ILE A 458 9.39 -2.01 24.93
C ILE A 458 10.62 -2.10 25.83
N ASP A 459 10.43 -1.88 27.12
CA ASP A 459 11.47 -2.17 28.11
C ASP A 459 11.72 -3.68 28.14
N ASP A 460 12.99 -4.08 28.14
CA ASP A 460 13.37 -5.48 28.26
C ASP A 460 12.96 -5.99 29.67
N PRO A 461 12.13 -7.05 29.76
CA PRO A 461 11.72 -7.60 31.06
C PRO A 461 12.88 -8.05 31.95
N LEU A 462 14.06 -8.30 31.38
CA LEU A 462 15.27 -8.70 32.10
C LEU A 462 16.15 -7.50 32.55
N GLY A 463 15.82 -6.27 32.14
CA GLY A 463 16.45 -5.05 32.64
C GLY A 463 17.62 -4.50 31.81
N ASP A 464 17.92 -5.06 30.64
CA ASP A 464 19.11 -4.69 29.84
C ASP A 464 18.85 -3.67 28.72
N GLY A 465 17.84 -2.82 28.90
CA GLY A 465 17.53 -1.73 27.97
C GLY A 465 16.21 -1.91 27.24
N LEU A 466 16.20 -1.60 25.94
CA LEU A 466 14.99 -1.56 25.11
C LEU A 466 15.01 -2.63 24.03
N ILE A 467 13.94 -3.42 23.94
CA ILE A 467 13.68 -4.27 22.79
C ILE A 467 13.10 -3.38 21.69
N GLN A 468 13.92 -3.08 20.68
CA GLN A 468 13.51 -2.27 19.53
C GLN A 468 12.59 -3.05 18.60
N GLN A 469 11.68 -2.34 17.91
CA GLN A 469 10.74 -2.88 16.92
C GLN A 469 9.93 -4.09 17.44
N ALA A 470 9.62 -4.12 18.74
CA ALA A 470 9.05 -5.28 19.43
C ALA A 470 7.72 -5.73 18.82
N MET A 471 6.85 -4.79 18.46
CA MET A 471 5.52 -5.11 17.92
C MET A 471 5.62 -5.63 16.48
N LEU A 472 6.51 -5.05 15.66
CA LEU A 472 6.80 -5.54 14.32
C LEU A 472 7.25 -7.01 14.36
N LYS A 473 8.26 -7.30 15.20
CA LYS A 473 8.77 -8.66 15.38
C LYS A 473 7.69 -9.62 15.88
N ALA A 474 6.84 -9.18 16.82
CA ALA A 474 5.75 -9.99 17.35
C ALA A 474 4.66 -10.27 16.31
N MET A 475 4.31 -9.29 15.47
CA MET A 475 3.36 -9.47 14.37
C MET A 475 3.89 -10.45 13.32
N CYS A 476 5.13 -10.26 12.87
CA CYS A 476 5.76 -11.17 11.91
C CYS A 476 5.83 -12.59 12.49
N ARG A 477 6.28 -12.75 13.73
CA ARG A 477 6.33 -14.06 14.40
C ARG A 477 4.95 -14.72 14.45
N SER A 478 3.93 -13.97 14.88
CA SER A 478 2.58 -14.50 15.06
C SER A 478 1.96 -14.95 13.73
N LEU A 479 2.17 -14.18 12.65
CA LEU A 479 1.66 -14.53 11.33
C LEU A 479 2.41 -15.72 10.71
N ILE A 480 3.74 -15.75 10.81
CA ILE A 480 4.57 -16.88 10.35
C ILE A 480 4.16 -18.17 11.08
N GLU A 481 3.94 -18.11 12.40
CA GLU A 481 3.46 -19.24 13.20
C GLU A 481 2.04 -19.66 12.82
N ALA A 482 1.18 -18.70 12.46
CA ALA A 482 -0.17 -18.98 11.95
C ALA A 482 -0.19 -19.57 10.52
N GLY A 483 0.97 -19.73 9.87
CA GLY A 483 1.10 -20.33 8.54
C GLY A 483 0.97 -19.34 7.38
N PHE A 484 1.30 -18.06 7.62
CA PHE A 484 1.30 -17.02 6.60
C PHE A 484 2.71 -16.69 6.13
N GLN A 485 2.83 -16.48 4.83
CA GLN A 485 3.87 -15.66 4.22
C GLN A 485 3.59 -14.19 4.54
N VAL A 486 4.63 -13.38 4.67
CA VAL A 486 4.52 -11.99 5.15
C VAL A 486 5.36 -11.07 4.27
N ARG A 487 4.80 -9.96 3.84
CA ARG A 487 5.50 -8.86 3.15
C ARG A 487 5.22 -7.55 3.85
N ILE A 488 6.25 -6.75 4.04
CA ILE A 488 6.20 -5.49 4.77
C ILE A 488 6.53 -4.35 3.82
N GLY A 489 5.76 -3.25 3.88
CA GLY A 489 6.02 -2.08 3.06
C GLY A 489 5.50 -0.79 3.68
N ILE A 490 6.01 0.33 3.17
CA ILE A 490 5.45 1.65 3.45
C ILE A 490 4.96 2.26 2.16
N LEU A 491 3.67 2.60 2.15
CA LEU A 491 2.99 3.12 0.98
C LEU A 491 2.52 4.55 1.26
N ASN A 492 2.76 5.47 0.32
CA ASN A 492 2.22 6.82 0.39
C ASN A 492 0.97 6.93 -0.49
N ALA A 493 -0.16 7.30 0.10
CA ALA A 493 -1.44 7.43 -0.59
C ALA A 493 -1.40 8.36 -1.81
N ALA A 494 -0.58 9.42 -1.78
CA ALA A 494 -0.42 10.33 -2.93
C ALA A 494 0.03 9.58 -4.19
N GLN A 495 0.91 8.58 -4.04
CA GLN A 495 1.42 7.78 -5.16
C GLN A 495 0.38 6.80 -5.74
N HIS A 496 -0.78 6.70 -5.09
CA HIS A 496 -1.90 5.85 -5.46
C HIS A 496 -3.15 6.64 -5.83
N GLY A 497 -3.02 7.93 -6.16
CA GLY A 497 -4.11 8.77 -6.67
C GLY A 497 -4.93 9.45 -5.58
N CYS A 498 -4.38 9.62 -4.38
CA CYS A 498 -5.00 10.38 -3.31
C CYS A 498 -4.50 11.84 -3.33
N ALA A 499 -5.37 12.81 -3.04
CA ALA A 499 -4.98 14.22 -2.91
C ALA A 499 -4.24 14.52 -1.59
N GLN A 500 -3.51 13.54 -1.04
CA GLN A 500 -2.90 13.62 0.28
C GLN A 500 -1.57 12.87 0.38
N ASN A 501 -0.55 13.56 0.91
CA ASN A 501 0.69 12.94 1.37
C ASN A 501 0.46 12.26 2.71
N ARG A 502 0.25 10.94 2.67
CA ARG A 502 -0.05 10.10 3.84
C ARG A 502 0.60 8.74 3.69
N SER A 503 1.73 8.57 4.37
CA SER A 503 2.44 7.29 4.45
C SER A 503 1.77 6.34 5.44
N ARG A 504 1.74 5.06 5.10
CA ARG A 504 1.20 3.96 5.91
C ARG A 504 2.11 2.75 5.91
N PHE A 505 2.28 2.20 7.10
CA PHE A 505 2.89 0.90 7.29
C PHE A 505 1.87 -0.18 6.95
N ILE A 506 2.25 -1.12 6.10
CA ILE A 506 1.40 -2.20 5.62
C ILE A 506 2.11 -3.53 5.81
N ILE A 507 1.38 -4.52 6.33
CA ILE A 507 1.75 -5.93 6.22
C ILE A 507 0.73 -6.62 5.33
N LEU A 508 1.24 -7.24 4.26
CA LEU A 508 0.49 -8.15 3.40
C LEU A 508 0.85 -9.59 3.81
N GLY A 509 -0.14 -10.33 4.28
CA GLY A 509 -0.02 -11.74 4.59
C GLY A 509 -0.70 -12.60 3.52
N ALA A 510 -0.10 -13.72 3.15
CA ALA A 510 -0.73 -14.73 2.30
C ALA A 510 -0.60 -16.10 2.93
N ARG A 511 -1.71 -16.84 3.01
CA ARG A 511 -1.66 -18.22 3.49
C ARG A 511 -0.69 -19.02 2.63
N ARG A 512 0.19 -19.82 3.25
CA ARG A 512 1.11 -20.71 2.53
C ARG A 512 0.36 -21.56 1.49
N GLY A 513 0.97 -21.77 0.34
CA GLY A 513 0.35 -22.35 -0.86
C GLY A 513 -0.41 -21.35 -1.76
N LEU A 514 -0.56 -20.09 -1.35
CA LEU A 514 -0.98 -18.99 -2.21
C LEU A 514 0.20 -18.09 -2.57
N LYS A 515 0.07 -17.31 -3.64
CA LYS A 515 1.07 -16.31 -4.00
C LYS A 515 1.01 -15.13 -3.02
N LEU A 516 2.17 -14.72 -2.48
CA LEU A 516 2.27 -13.51 -1.66
C LEU A 516 2.05 -12.27 -2.54
N PRO A 517 1.06 -11.41 -2.24
CA PRO A 517 0.80 -10.20 -3.00
C PRO A 517 2.02 -9.27 -3.06
N ASN A 518 2.21 -8.60 -4.19
CA ASN A 518 3.18 -7.52 -4.31
C ASN A 518 2.67 -6.25 -3.63
N LEU A 519 3.59 -5.38 -3.20
CA LEU A 519 3.24 -4.00 -2.91
C LEU A 519 2.68 -3.37 -4.20
N PRO A 520 1.63 -2.54 -4.11
CA PRO A 520 1.05 -1.91 -5.29
C PRO A 520 2.06 -1.01 -5.99
N ALA A 521 2.15 -1.12 -7.31
CA ALA A 521 2.98 -0.25 -8.13
C ALA A 521 2.48 1.21 -8.06
N LEU A 522 3.40 2.15 -8.27
CA LEU A 522 3.10 3.58 -8.27
C LEU A 522 2.22 3.92 -9.48
N SER A 523 1.13 4.64 -9.23
CA SER A 523 0.19 5.07 -10.28
C SER A 523 0.25 6.57 -10.52
N HIS A 524 0.56 7.35 -9.48
CA HIS A 524 0.64 8.81 -9.53
C HIS A 524 2.00 9.28 -9.01
N SER A 525 2.52 10.38 -9.55
CA SER A 525 3.74 11.01 -9.03
C SER A 525 3.47 11.65 -7.65
N SER A 526 4.53 11.94 -6.90
CA SER A 526 4.44 12.62 -5.60
C SER A 526 5.68 13.49 -5.39
N ASN A 527 5.79 14.29 -4.34
CA ASN A 527 7.00 15.10 -4.06
C ASN A 527 7.71 14.67 -2.77
N SER A 528 7.36 13.52 -2.19
CA SER A 528 7.84 13.14 -0.84
C SER A 528 8.24 11.67 -0.75
N PRO A 529 9.53 11.36 -1.00
CA PRO A 529 10.07 10.04 -0.71
C PRO A 529 10.64 10.01 0.72
N HIS A 530 9.99 9.28 1.64
CA HIS A 530 10.54 9.01 2.97
C HIS A 530 11.16 7.62 3.02
N ASN A 531 12.33 7.49 3.65
CA ASN A 531 12.98 6.21 3.96
C ASN A 531 12.82 5.89 5.45
N TYR A 532 12.53 4.62 5.75
CA TYR A 532 12.38 4.13 7.12
C TYR A 532 13.32 2.94 7.34
N SER A 533 14.11 2.99 8.42
CA SER A 533 15.12 1.99 8.75
C SER A 533 14.54 0.80 9.53
N LEU A 534 15.04 -0.40 9.25
CA LEU A 534 14.68 -1.65 9.95
C LEU A 534 15.57 -1.91 11.17
N PHE A 535 15.30 -3.01 11.89
CA PHE A 535 15.99 -3.36 13.15
C PHE A 535 17.43 -3.82 12.93
N LEU A 536 17.83 -4.11 11.70
CA LEU A 536 19.21 -4.37 11.32
C LEU A 536 19.83 -3.09 10.78
N LYS A 537 20.97 -2.69 11.36
CA LYS A 537 21.63 -1.41 11.06
C LYS A 537 22.04 -1.35 9.58
N GLY A 538 21.47 -0.40 8.84
CA GLY A 538 21.77 -0.17 7.43
C GLY A 538 20.65 -0.60 6.49
N GLU A 539 19.71 -1.41 6.97
CA GLU A 539 18.60 -1.95 6.18
C GLU A 539 17.39 -1.01 6.19
N PHE A 540 16.65 -0.95 5.08
CA PHE A 540 15.50 -0.07 4.92
C PHE A 540 14.26 -0.83 4.43
N VAL A 541 13.08 -0.36 4.83
CA VAL A 541 11.84 -0.88 4.25
C VAL A 541 11.83 -0.55 2.75
N PRO A 542 11.63 -1.54 1.87
CA PRO A 542 11.61 -1.31 0.44
C PRO A 542 10.48 -0.33 0.10
N ARG A 543 10.78 0.59 -0.81
CA ARG A 543 9.77 1.47 -1.38
C ARG A 543 8.96 0.68 -2.41
N ALA A 544 7.67 0.98 -2.52
CA ALA A 544 6.93 0.60 -3.71
C ALA A 544 7.57 1.26 -4.95
N THR A 545 7.76 0.47 -5.99
CA THR A 545 8.37 0.90 -7.26
C THR A 545 7.55 0.36 -8.43
N ARG A 546 7.81 0.87 -9.63
CA ARG A 546 7.32 0.27 -10.87
C ARG A 546 8.25 -0.84 -11.36
N HIS A 547 7.94 -1.42 -12.53
CA HIS A 547 8.62 -2.61 -13.07
C HIS A 547 10.14 -2.46 -13.19
N SER A 548 10.64 -1.26 -13.53
CA SER A 548 12.09 -1.02 -13.62
C SER A 548 12.76 -0.56 -12.31
N GLY A 549 12.02 -0.57 -11.19
CA GLY A 549 12.52 -0.12 -9.88
C GLY A 549 12.48 1.40 -9.69
N THR A 550 11.84 2.14 -10.60
CA THR A 550 11.82 3.61 -10.57
C THR A 550 10.74 4.16 -9.63
N ALA A 551 10.93 5.43 -9.22
CA ALA A 551 9.96 6.21 -8.47
C ALA A 551 9.04 7.07 -9.37
N ALA A 552 9.15 6.93 -10.70
CA ALA A 552 8.29 7.61 -11.65
C ALA A 552 6.92 6.91 -11.73
N ALA A 553 5.91 7.62 -12.24
CA ALA A 553 4.56 7.10 -12.29
C ALA A 553 3.78 7.52 -13.55
N PRO A 554 2.79 6.72 -13.98
CA PRO A 554 1.98 7.01 -15.15
C PRO A 554 1.20 8.30 -15.07
N HIS A 555 0.66 8.68 -13.92
CA HIS A 555 -0.23 9.83 -13.80
C HIS A 555 0.44 10.96 -13.01
N PRO A 556 0.08 12.23 -13.28
CA PRO A 556 0.52 13.34 -12.45
C PRO A 556 -0.03 13.20 -11.03
N LEU A 557 0.56 13.90 -10.06
CA LEU A 557 0.03 14.00 -8.71
C LEU A 557 -1.37 14.62 -8.71
N ILE A 558 -2.16 14.29 -7.68
CA ILE A 558 -3.46 14.95 -7.43
C ILE A 558 -3.25 16.04 -6.38
N SER A 559 -3.53 17.29 -6.76
CA SER A 559 -3.39 18.45 -5.89
C SER A 559 -4.59 18.62 -4.95
N LEU A 560 -4.47 19.51 -3.96
CA LEU A 560 -5.62 19.90 -3.15
C LEU A 560 -6.68 20.61 -4.00
N ASP A 561 -6.25 21.50 -4.91
CA ASP A 561 -7.17 22.21 -5.82
C ASP A 561 -7.96 21.22 -6.68
N ASP A 562 -7.28 20.19 -7.20
CA ASP A 562 -7.93 19.11 -7.94
C ASP A 562 -9.02 18.41 -7.12
N ALA A 563 -8.91 18.37 -5.80
CA ALA A 563 -9.90 17.71 -4.96
C ALA A 563 -11.11 18.60 -4.61
N ILE A 564 -10.96 19.91 -4.50
CA ILE A 564 -11.96 20.76 -3.82
C ILE A 564 -12.46 21.97 -4.63
N ASN A 565 -11.82 22.33 -5.75
CA ASN A 565 -12.07 23.61 -6.42
C ASN A 565 -13.48 23.79 -7.04
N ASP A 566 -14.25 22.72 -7.09
CA ASP A 566 -15.61 22.59 -7.62
C ASP A 566 -16.70 22.66 -6.55
N LEU A 567 -16.32 22.62 -5.28
CA LEU A 567 -17.22 22.76 -4.15
C LEU A 567 -17.70 24.21 -4.01
N VAL A 568 -18.93 24.37 -3.53
CA VAL A 568 -19.49 25.69 -3.23
C VAL A 568 -18.69 26.38 -2.12
N SER A 569 -18.42 27.67 -2.29
CA SER A 569 -17.76 28.46 -1.26
C SER A 569 -18.59 28.49 0.02
N LEU A 570 -17.92 28.41 1.17
CA LEU A 570 -18.52 28.66 2.48
C LEU A 570 -18.22 30.10 2.98
N ASP A 571 -17.39 30.86 2.26
CA ASP A 571 -16.97 32.21 2.62
C ASP A 571 -17.90 33.29 2.03
N THR A 572 -18.18 34.32 2.82
CA THR A 572 -19.01 35.48 2.46
C THR A 572 -18.30 36.82 2.61
N ILE A 573 -17.00 36.88 2.95
CA ILE A 573 -16.25 38.15 3.06
C ILE A 573 -15.18 38.23 1.95
N PRO A 574 -15.40 39.02 0.88
CA PRO A 574 -14.38 39.28 -0.13
C PRO A 574 -13.07 39.74 0.53
N ILE A 575 -11.94 39.28 0.00
CA ILE A 575 -10.64 39.81 0.39
C ILE A 575 -10.55 41.23 -0.17
N ASP A 576 -10.67 42.25 0.69
CA ASP A 576 -10.25 43.59 0.31
C ASP A 576 -8.73 43.68 0.45
N LEU A 577 -8.02 43.25 -0.61
CA LEU A 577 -6.57 43.41 -0.73
C LEU A 577 -6.15 44.89 -0.78
N SER A 578 -7.08 45.82 -0.99
CA SER A 578 -6.78 47.26 -1.08
C SER A 578 -6.55 47.93 0.27
N SER A 579 -6.92 47.28 1.39
CA SER A 579 -6.67 47.80 2.75
C SER A 579 -5.38 47.27 3.39
N ILE A 580 -4.57 46.47 2.68
CA ILE A 580 -3.27 46.00 3.17
C ILE A 580 -2.21 46.98 2.64
N SER A 581 -1.75 47.89 3.50
CA SER A 581 -0.80 48.92 3.10
C SER A 581 0.54 48.31 2.66
N CYS A 582 0.90 48.65 1.42
CA CYS A 582 2.13 48.41 0.71
C CYS A 582 3.41 48.45 1.56
N ARG A 583 4.17 47.35 1.54
CA ARG A 583 5.48 47.36 0.89
C ARG A 583 5.94 45.92 0.61
N GLU A 584 6.21 45.69 -0.66
CA GLU A 584 6.98 44.57 -1.24
C GLU A 584 6.22 43.26 -1.54
N SER A 585 5.32 43.33 -2.51
CA SER A 585 5.02 42.19 -3.39
C SER A 585 4.97 42.67 -4.85
N GLN A 586 6.14 42.68 -5.51
CA GLN A 586 6.17 42.68 -6.96
C GLN A 586 5.81 41.29 -7.46
N GLY A 587 4.75 41.23 -8.25
CA GLY A 587 4.49 40.19 -9.24
C GLY A 587 3.68 39.00 -8.75
N LEU A 588 2.38 38.99 -9.04
CA LEU A 588 1.79 38.12 -10.07
C LEU A 588 0.31 38.51 -10.25
N ASN A 589 -0.02 38.90 -11.49
CA ASN A 589 -1.33 39.37 -11.91
C ASN A 589 -2.32 38.21 -12.02
N GLY A 590 -3.44 38.30 -11.31
CA GLY A 590 -4.60 37.43 -11.49
C GLY A 590 -5.64 38.08 -12.39
N GLU A 591 -6.04 37.39 -13.46
CA GLU A 591 -7.24 37.73 -14.23
C GLU A 591 -8.50 37.36 -13.43
N GLN A 592 -9.38 38.35 -13.29
CA GLN A 592 -10.66 38.24 -12.59
C GLN A 592 -11.63 37.32 -13.33
N ARG A 593 -12.21 36.33 -12.64
CA ARG A 593 -13.44 35.65 -13.08
C ARG A 593 -14.64 36.21 -12.32
N SER A 594 -15.48 36.94 -13.03
CA SER A 594 -16.80 37.37 -12.59
C SER A 594 -17.80 36.19 -12.65
N GLY A 595 -18.38 35.82 -11.52
CA GLY A 595 -19.47 34.84 -11.42
C GLY A 595 -20.59 35.37 -10.53
N GLU A 596 -21.83 35.18 -10.99
CA GLU A 596 -23.08 35.72 -10.44
C GLU A 596 -23.37 35.30 -8.98
N LYS A 597 -23.94 36.25 -8.24
CA LYS A 597 -24.35 36.10 -6.83
C LYS A 597 -25.58 35.20 -6.70
N GLY A 598 -25.37 33.91 -6.47
CA GLY A 598 -26.36 33.06 -5.82
C GLY A 598 -26.55 33.49 -4.36
N GLN A 599 -27.79 33.61 -3.90
CA GLN A 599 -28.13 33.97 -2.52
C GLN A 599 -27.53 32.95 -1.53
N CYS A 600 -26.40 33.29 -0.93
CA CYS A 600 -25.80 32.56 0.19
C CYS A 600 -26.67 32.81 1.43
N PRO A 601 -27.19 31.76 2.11
CA PRO A 601 -27.91 31.93 3.37
C PRO A 601 -27.04 32.70 4.37
N GLN A 602 -27.65 33.69 5.00
CA GLN A 602 -27.00 34.72 5.80
C GLN A 602 -26.06 34.14 6.87
N PHE A 603 -24.79 34.52 6.77
CA PHE A 603 -23.68 34.21 7.68
C PHE A 603 -23.93 34.66 9.13
N ASP A 604 -23.76 33.74 10.09
CA ASP A 604 -23.53 34.06 11.50
C ASP A 604 -22.29 33.29 12.01
N PRO A 605 -21.15 33.95 12.26
CA PRO A 605 -19.91 33.31 12.73
C PRO A 605 -20.01 32.76 14.15
N THR A 606 -21.11 33.06 14.87
CA THR A 606 -21.37 32.61 16.24
C THR A 606 -22.20 31.32 16.31
N LEU A 607 -22.84 30.91 15.21
CA LEU A 607 -23.66 29.70 15.13
C LEU A 607 -22.91 28.59 14.38
N ALA A 608 -22.37 27.62 15.12
CA ALA A 608 -21.68 26.47 14.55
C ALA A 608 -22.60 25.22 14.48
N PRO A 609 -22.28 24.24 13.59
CA PRO A 609 -21.38 24.30 12.42
C PRO A 609 -21.70 25.38 11.40
N VAL A 610 -20.66 25.81 10.68
CA VAL A 610 -20.76 26.74 9.55
C VAL A 610 -20.76 25.94 8.26
N GLY A 611 -21.76 26.16 7.39
CA GLY A 611 -21.86 25.53 6.06
C GLY A 611 -23.18 24.81 5.81
N TYR A 612 -23.18 23.87 4.86
CA TYR A 612 -24.38 23.24 4.32
C TYR A 612 -24.62 21.86 4.92
N ARG A 613 -25.63 21.77 5.80
CA ARG A 613 -26.04 20.50 6.44
C ARG A 613 -26.84 19.57 5.51
N THR A 614 -27.55 20.16 4.57
CA THR A 614 -28.33 19.46 3.53
C THR A 614 -27.57 19.47 2.20
N GLY A 615 -28.00 18.64 1.25
CA GLY A 615 -27.41 18.63 -0.09
C GLY A 615 -27.49 20.00 -0.76
N VAL A 616 -26.37 20.46 -1.33
CA VAL A 616 -26.28 21.72 -2.09
C VAL A 616 -25.64 21.50 -3.44
N PRO A 617 -26.05 22.25 -4.48
CA PRO A 617 -25.44 22.12 -5.79
C PRO A 617 -23.93 22.40 -5.76
N TYR A 618 -23.17 21.71 -6.59
CA TYR A 618 -21.78 22.06 -6.86
C TYR A 618 -21.68 23.46 -7.48
N ALA A 619 -20.58 24.18 -7.23
CA ALA A 619 -20.38 25.51 -7.81
C ALA A 619 -20.18 25.47 -9.33
N LYS A 620 -19.57 24.38 -9.82
CA LYS A 620 -19.27 24.15 -11.24
C LYS A 620 -19.26 22.64 -11.56
N PRO A 621 -19.30 22.26 -12.85
CA PRO A 621 -19.04 20.88 -13.26
C PRO A 621 -17.68 20.41 -12.76
N ALA A 622 -17.49 19.09 -12.65
CA ALA A 622 -16.21 18.53 -12.28
C ALA A 622 -15.12 18.98 -13.26
N SER A 623 -14.03 19.49 -12.69
CA SER A 623 -12.88 20.02 -13.42
C SER A 623 -11.92 18.93 -13.86
N ASN A 624 -11.94 17.78 -13.19
CA ASN A 624 -11.03 16.67 -13.45
C ASN A 624 -11.66 15.30 -13.15
N ARG A 625 -10.95 14.23 -13.55
CA ARG A 625 -11.33 12.82 -13.29
C ARG A 625 -11.47 12.50 -11.82
N TYR A 626 -10.63 13.07 -10.95
CA TYR A 626 -10.70 12.83 -9.52
C TYR A 626 -12.07 13.25 -8.98
N GLN A 627 -12.50 14.48 -9.26
CA GLN A 627 -13.83 14.99 -8.90
C GLN A 627 -14.96 14.16 -9.54
N ASN A 628 -14.84 13.80 -10.82
CA ASN A 628 -15.84 12.92 -11.47
C ASN A 628 -16.02 11.60 -10.73
N SER A 629 -14.91 10.96 -10.33
CA SER A 629 -14.94 9.68 -9.60
C SER A 629 -15.57 9.82 -8.21
N LEU A 630 -15.38 10.94 -7.54
CA LEU A 630 -15.95 11.19 -6.21
C LEU A 630 -17.44 11.55 -6.26
N ARG A 631 -17.93 12.12 -7.37
CA ARG A 631 -19.33 12.55 -7.52
C ARG A 631 -20.30 11.40 -7.89
N SER A 632 -19.86 10.14 -7.82
CA SER A 632 -20.67 8.94 -8.06
C SER A 632 -21.55 9.01 -9.33
N ASN A 633 -20.93 9.34 -10.48
CA ASN A 633 -21.57 9.42 -11.81
C ASN A 633 -22.94 10.11 -11.79
N ASP A 634 -22.93 11.45 -11.71
CA ASP A 634 -24.07 12.36 -11.91
C ASP A 634 -24.72 12.94 -10.64
N SER A 635 -24.11 12.81 -9.45
CA SER A 635 -24.57 13.64 -8.33
C SER A 635 -24.45 15.11 -8.70
N THR A 636 -25.56 15.84 -8.57
CA THR A 636 -25.60 17.30 -8.76
C THR A 636 -25.38 18.05 -7.47
N THR A 637 -25.35 17.36 -6.33
CA THR A 637 -25.27 17.98 -5.01
C THR A 637 -24.23 17.35 -4.11
N VAL A 638 -23.62 18.17 -3.26
CA VAL A 638 -22.70 17.76 -2.21
C VAL A 638 -23.36 17.81 -0.85
N THR A 639 -23.08 16.81 0.00
CA THR A 639 -23.57 16.73 1.37
C THR A 639 -22.44 16.88 2.39
N GLN A 640 -22.79 17.20 3.64
CA GLN A 640 -21.86 17.33 4.77
C GLN A 640 -20.71 18.31 4.51
N HIS A 641 -20.98 19.35 3.70
CA HIS A 641 -20.03 20.42 3.39
C HIS A 641 -20.08 21.51 4.46
N VAL A 642 -19.49 21.19 5.60
CA VAL A 642 -19.58 21.96 6.85
C VAL A 642 -18.22 21.99 7.54
N THR A 643 -17.93 23.07 8.25
CA THR A 643 -16.69 23.28 8.98
C THR A 643 -16.94 23.81 10.40
N ASN A 644 -15.93 23.70 11.25
CA ASN A 644 -15.96 24.27 12.58
C ASN A 644 -15.82 25.80 12.52
N SER A 645 -16.45 26.52 13.46
CA SER A 645 -16.20 27.96 13.61
C SER A 645 -14.79 28.18 14.16
N VAL A 646 -14.02 29.05 13.50
CA VAL A 646 -12.69 29.51 13.93
C VAL A 646 -12.78 31.03 14.13
N PRO A 647 -12.29 31.60 15.24
CA PRO A 647 -12.35 33.05 15.45
C PRO A 647 -11.70 33.81 14.30
N LEU A 648 -12.43 34.75 13.69
CA LEU A 648 -11.94 35.52 12.53
C LEU A 648 -10.65 36.30 12.83
N SER A 649 -10.51 36.81 14.06
CA SER A 649 -9.29 37.48 14.53
C SER A 649 -8.05 36.57 14.49
N LEU A 650 -8.25 35.27 14.69
CA LEU A 650 -7.19 34.25 14.63
C LEU A 650 -6.81 33.96 13.19
N VAL A 651 -7.80 33.81 12.30
CA VAL A 651 -7.57 33.61 10.86
C VAL A 651 -6.84 34.82 10.26
N CYS A 652 -7.28 36.05 10.57
CA CYS A 652 -6.64 37.26 10.04
C CYS A 652 -5.17 37.40 10.46
N LYS A 653 -4.81 37.10 11.72
CA LYS A 653 -3.41 37.14 12.19
C LYS A 653 -2.48 36.22 11.38
N VAL A 654 -3.00 35.11 10.92
CA VAL A 654 -2.26 34.09 10.18
C VAL A 654 -1.99 34.53 8.75
N TYR A 655 -3.03 35.02 8.07
CA TYR A 655 -2.92 35.59 6.72
C TYR A 655 -2.04 36.85 6.69
N GLN A 656 -1.91 37.56 7.81
CA GLN A 656 -1.02 38.73 7.95
C GLN A 656 0.44 38.36 8.25
N GLY A 657 0.80 37.07 8.28
CA GLY A 657 2.17 36.63 8.56
C GLY A 657 2.63 36.85 10.02
N ALA A 658 1.72 37.22 10.92
CA ALA A 658 2.04 37.55 12.32
C ALA A 658 2.09 36.32 13.25
N ALA A 659 1.92 35.11 12.70
CA ALA A 659 2.00 33.87 13.46
C ALA A 659 3.42 33.27 13.39
N SER A 660 4.17 33.33 14.49
CA SER A 660 5.46 32.63 14.63
C SER A 660 5.24 31.21 15.16
N GLY A 661 5.63 30.18 14.39
CA GLY A 661 5.60 28.78 14.84
C GLY A 661 5.05 27.77 13.83
N ASP A 662 4.84 26.53 14.29
CA ASP A 662 4.35 25.41 13.47
C ASP A 662 2.81 25.26 13.46
N THR A 663 2.10 26.15 14.14
CA THR A 663 0.63 26.21 14.20
C THR A 663 0.09 27.24 13.21
N TYR A 664 -1.17 27.08 12.81
CA TYR A 664 -1.87 28.00 11.92
C TYR A 664 -1.25 28.18 10.52
N LYS A 665 -1.00 27.09 9.79
CA LYS A 665 -0.55 27.19 8.41
C LYS A 665 -1.69 26.93 7.43
N VAL A 666 -1.64 27.62 6.30
CA VAL A 666 -2.55 27.48 5.18
C VAL A 666 -2.17 26.24 4.36
N LEU A 667 -3.18 25.54 3.85
CA LEU A 667 -2.99 24.45 2.91
C LEU A 667 -2.43 24.97 1.58
N VAL A 668 -1.72 24.14 0.84
CA VAL A 668 -1.14 24.51 -0.47
C VAL A 668 -2.04 23.97 -1.57
N GLU A 669 -2.48 24.81 -2.50
CA GLU A 669 -3.42 24.45 -3.58
C GLU A 669 -2.80 23.44 -4.55
N ASP A 670 -1.63 23.78 -5.10
CA ASP A 670 -0.95 23.03 -6.18
C ASP A 670 -0.19 21.78 -5.71
N ALA A 671 -0.41 21.33 -4.47
CA ALA A 671 0.25 20.16 -3.91
C ALA A 671 -0.74 19.25 -3.18
N PRO A 672 -0.44 17.94 -3.03
CA PRO A 672 -1.27 17.08 -2.19
C PRO A 672 -1.31 17.61 -0.76
N CYS A 673 -2.48 17.54 -0.14
CA CYS A 673 -2.68 17.94 1.25
C CYS A 673 -1.71 17.20 2.17
N ASN A 674 -1.25 17.84 3.24
CA ASN A 674 -0.55 17.13 4.31
C ASN A 674 -1.48 16.08 4.96
N THR A 675 -0.90 15.16 5.73
CA THR A 675 -1.68 14.18 6.50
C THR A 675 -2.72 14.90 7.37
N LEU A 676 -4.00 14.69 7.04
CA LEU A 676 -5.13 15.18 7.82
C LEU A 676 -5.20 14.40 9.14
N LEU A 677 -5.31 15.14 10.23
CA LEU A 677 -5.50 14.57 11.56
C LEU A 677 -7.00 14.42 11.87
N THR A 678 -7.30 13.93 13.08
CA THR A 678 -8.65 13.70 13.59
C THR A 678 -9.42 14.98 13.98
N THR A 679 -8.85 16.15 13.68
CA THR A 679 -9.43 17.46 13.96
C THR A 679 -8.96 18.47 12.92
N ALA A 680 -9.86 19.37 12.51
CA ALA A 680 -9.54 20.52 11.67
C ALA A 680 -9.37 21.82 12.48
N ASP A 681 -9.13 21.71 13.80
CA ASP A 681 -8.83 22.86 14.65
C ASP A 681 -7.38 23.33 14.42
N PRO A 682 -7.15 24.57 13.94
CA PRO A 682 -5.80 25.07 13.66
C PRO A 682 -4.96 25.32 14.92
N ARG A 683 -5.58 25.27 16.12
CA ARG A 683 -4.90 25.32 17.42
C ARG A 683 -4.33 23.97 17.86
N SER A 684 -4.80 22.89 17.26
CA SER A 684 -4.38 21.53 17.60
C SER A 684 -3.08 21.15 16.90
N GLY A 685 -2.55 19.94 17.16
CA GLY A 685 -1.38 19.40 16.46
C GLY A 685 -1.52 19.28 14.93
N ASN A 686 -2.69 19.60 14.35
CA ASN A 686 -2.90 19.68 12.91
C ASN A 686 -2.36 21.01 12.35
N ARG A 687 -1.05 21.02 12.13
CA ARG A 687 -0.19 22.17 11.79
C ARG A 687 -0.64 22.96 10.55
N ARG A 688 -1.34 22.32 9.60
CA ARG A 688 -1.92 22.92 8.37
C ARG A 688 -3.36 22.42 8.16
N SER A 689 -4.35 23.28 8.42
CA SER A 689 -5.78 22.93 8.28
C SER A 689 -6.67 24.07 7.76
N LEU A 690 -6.08 25.25 7.50
CA LEU A 690 -6.80 26.41 6.97
C LEU A 690 -6.95 26.29 5.45
N HIS A 691 -8.15 26.60 4.96
CA HIS A 691 -8.45 26.60 3.53
C HIS A 691 -7.55 27.62 2.80
N PRO A 692 -7.06 27.33 1.57
CA PRO A 692 -6.15 28.22 0.86
C PRO A 692 -6.68 29.62 0.55
N THR A 693 -7.93 29.71 0.10
CA THR A 693 -8.58 30.96 -0.36
C THR A 693 -9.71 31.46 0.52
N GLN A 694 -10.12 30.72 1.54
CA GLN A 694 -11.31 31.02 2.36
C GLN A 694 -10.91 31.17 3.84
N LYS A 695 -11.51 32.10 4.56
CA LYS A 695 -11.16 32.45 5.96
C LYS A 695 -11.71 31.44 6.99
N ARG A 696 -11.42 30.15 6.80
CA ARG A 696 -11.94 29.04 7.60
C ARG A 696 -11.00 27.83 7.59
N SER A 697 -11.28 26.86 8.45
CA SER A 697 -10.72 25.52 8.31
C SER A 697 -11.35 24.76 7.15
N ILE A 698 -10.63 23.76 6.64
CA ILE A 698 -11.14 22.78 5.68
C ILE A 698 -12.42 22.11 6.21
N SER A 699 -13.43 21.95 5.35
CA SER A 699 -14.70 21.32 5.71
C SER A 699 -14.56 19.80 5.88
N ALA A 700 -15.55 19.17 6.52
CA ALA A 700 -15.61 17.72 6.63
C ALA A 700 -15.63 17.05 5.25
N ARG A 701 -16.40 17.59 4.29
CA ARG A 701 -16.42 17.08 2.92
C ARG A 701 -15.11 17.27 2.17
N GLU A 702 -14.48 18.45 2.28
CA GLU A 702 -13.15 18.67 1.70
C GLU A 702 -12.13 17.67 2.27
N ALA A 703 -12.17 17.42 3.59
CA ALA A 703 -11.34 16.42 4.23
C ALA A 703 -11.63 14.98 3.74
N ALA A 704 -12.91 14.64 3.54
CA ALA A 704 -13.32 13.34 2.99
C ALA A 704 -12.82 13.15 1.55
N ARG A 705 -12.94 14.18 0.70
CA ARG A 705 -12.40 14.16 -0.67
C ARG A 705 -10.89 14.06 -0.71
N VAL A 706 -10.18 14.71 0.22
CA VAL A 706 -8.72 14.56 0.34
C VAL A 706 -8.33 13.12 0.68
N GLN A 707 -9.18 12.36 1.37
CA GLN A 707 -9.00 10.92 1.64
C GLN A 707 -9.54 10.00 0.52
N GLY A 708 -10.17 10.58 -0.51
CA GLY A 708 -10.76 9.86 -1.65
C GLY A 708 -12.10 9.19 -1.36
N PHE A 709 -12.82 9.59 -0.31
CA PHE A 709 -14.20 9.14 -0.10
C PHE A 709 -15.15 9.78 -1.12
N PRO A 710 -16.10 9.02 -1.69
CA PRO A 710 -17.09 9.59 -2.59
C PRO A 710 -18.02 10.55 -1.84
N ASP A 711 -18.65 11.46 -2.60
CA ASP A 711 -19.45 12.56 -2.09
C ASP A 711 -20.80 12.10 -1.51
N ASP A 712 -21.26 10.91 -1.89
CA ASP A 712 -22.42 10.22 -1.33
C ASP A 712 -22.08 9.42 -0.05
N TYR A 713 -20.80 9.28 0.31
CA TYR A 713 -20.41 8.63 1.56
C TYR A 713 -20.92 9.43 2.76
N ASN A 714 -21.73 8.79 3.60
CA ASN A 714 -22.42 9.42 4.71
C ASN A 714 -21.71 9.13 6.05
N PHE A 715 -21.22 10.18 6.71
CA PHE A 715 -20.59 10.05 8.03
C PHE A 715 -21.61 10.30 9.14
N VAL A 716 -21.87 9.28 9.97
CA VAL A 716 -22.88 9.37 11.04
C VAL A 716 -22.29 10.08 12.27
N SER A 717 -23.02 11.08 12.78
CA SER A 717 -22.67 11.84 13.98
C SER A 717 -23.76 11.77 15.06
N ASP A 718 -23.35 11.86 16.32
CA ASP A 718 -24.19 11.93 17.51
C ASP A 718 -24.88 13.31 17.68
N ARG A 719 -26.09 13.46 17.13
CA ARG A 719 -27.08 14.53 17.41
C ARG A 719 -26.74 15.94 16.89
N VAL A 720 -27.63 16.46 16.03
CA VAL A 720 -27.60 17.74 15.29
C VAL A 720 -27.55 19.02 16.16
N LYS A 721 -27.70 18.93 17.50
CA LYS A 721 -28.01 20.07 18.38
C LYS A 721 -26.81 20.79 19.00
N ASP A 722 -25.61 20.22 19.04
CA ASP A 722 -24.46 20.87 19.67
C ASP A 722 -23.29 21.11 18.69
N VAL A 723 -22.57 22.21 18.93
CA VAL A 723 -21.41 22.66 18.16
C VAL A 723 -20.24 21.65 18.19
N SER A 724 -20.25 20.71 19.14
CA SER A 724 -19.26 19.63 19.32
C SER A 724 -19.40 18.46 18.32
N THR A 725 -20.48 18.39 17.56
CA THR A 725 -20.89 17.20 16.78
C THR A 725 -20.06 16.91 15.52
N TYR A 726 -19.30 17.86 14.96
CA TYR A 726 -18.48 17.58 13.75
C TYR A 726 -17.09 17.04 14.06
N LYS A 727 -16.65 17.14 15.33
CA LYS A 727 -15.37 16.57 15.76
C LYS A 727 -15.33 15.06 15.54
N SER A 728 -16.45 14.36 15.73
CA SER A 728 -16.56 12.93 15.47
C SER A 728 -16.40 12.60 13.99
N ILE A 729 -16.98 13.39 13.08
CA ILE A 729 -16.80 13.21 11.62
C ILE A 729 -15.34 13.41 11.21
N TYR A 730 -14.66 14.47 11.68
CA TYR A 730 -13.23 14.64 11.39
C TYR A 730 -12.38 13.50 11.98
N LYS A 731 -12.75 12.96 13.15
CA LYS A 731 -12.08 11.77 13.71
C LYS A 731 -12.26 10.55 12.82
N LEU A 732 -13.47 10.30 12.33
CA LEU A 732 -13.78 9.21 11.40
C LEU A 732 -12.96 9.32 10.11
N ILE A 733 -12.98 10.48 9.46
CA ILE A 733 -12.23 10.75 8.23
C ILE A 733 -10.72 10.69 8.48
N GLY A 734 -10.25 11.32 9.55
CA GLY A 734 -8.83 11.40 9.90
C GLY A 734 -8.22 10.06 10.30
N ASN A 735 -9.00 9.13 10.84
CA ASN A 735 -8.56 7.77 11.16
C ASN A 735 -8.61 6.81 9.96
N ALA A 736 -9.45 7.08 8.96
CA ALA A 736 -9.61 6.20 7.82
C ALA A 736 -8.30 6.01 7.02
N VAL A 737 -8.18 4.83 6.42
CA VAL A 737 -7.22 4.56 5.36
C VAL A 737 -7.71 5.26 4.08
N PRO A 738 -6.84 5.97 3.35
CA PRO A 738 -7.19 6.55 2.06
C PRO A 738 -7.76 5.52 1.09
N VAL A 739 -8.92 5.82 0.52
CA VAL A 739 -9.65 4.89 -0.37
C VAL A 739 -8.81 4.48 -1.59
N PRO A 740 -8.11 5.40 -2.31
CA PRO A 740 -7.32 5.02 -3.49
C PRO A 740 -6.15 4.07 -3.16
N LEU A 741 -5.55 4.22 -1.97
CA LEU A 741 -4.50 3.32 -1.49
C LEU A 741 -5.05 1.91 -1.25
N ALA A 742 -6.20 1.81 -0.58
CA ALA A 742 -6.86 0.53 -0.33
C ALA A 742 -7.29 -0.15 -1.65
N ALA A 743 -7.76 0.61 -2.64
CA ALA A 743 -8.06 0.09 -3.98
C ALA A 743 -6.81 -0.43 -4.71
N ALA A 744 -5.65 0.21 -4.51
CA ALA A 744 -4.39 -0.28 -5.05
C ALA A 744 -3.97 -1.61 -4.43
N ILE A 745 -4.16 -1.78 -3.11
CA ILE A 745 -3.94 -3.06 -2.42
C ILE A 745 -4.93 -4.13 -2.94
N SER A 746 -6.20 -3.78 -3.15
CA SER A 746 -7.22 -4.69 -3.71
C SER A 746 -6.78 -5.34 -5.03
N ARG A 747 -6.18 -4.55 -5.92
CA ARG A 747 -5.65 -5.06 -7.20
C ARG A 747 -4.52 -6.06 -7.01
N THR A 748 -3.61 -5.85 -6.07
CA THR A 748 -2.52 -6.82 -5.86
C THR A 748 -3.00 -8.10 -5.18
N LEU A 749 -4.00 -8.02 -4.29
CA LEU A 749 -4.63 -9.19 -3.67
C LEU A 749 -5.37 -10.06 -4.71
N SER A 750 -6.20 -9.43 -5.54
CA SER A 750 -6.99 -10.12 -6.57
C SER A 750 -6.08 -10.80 -7.59
N THR A 751 -5.06 -10.10 -8.12
CA THR A 751 -4.05 -10.69 -9.00
C THR A 751 -3.29 -11.85 -8.33
N ALA A 752 -2.90 -11.71 -7.07
CA ALA A 752 -2.23 -12.79 -6.34
C ALA A 752 -3.12 -14.03 -6.18
N LEU A 753 -4.42 -13.83 -5.96
CA LEU A 753 -5.37 -14.93 -5.86
C LEU A 753 -5.49 -15.71 -7.17
N ILE A 754 -5.77 -15.02 -8.28
CA ILE A 754 -6.00 -15.68 -9.58
C ILE A 754 -4.73 -16.26 -10.21
N THR A 755 -3.56 -15.76 -9.82
CA THR A 755 -2.26 -16.30 -10.27
C THR A 755 -1.66 -17.32 -9.31
N SER A 756 -2.37 -17.69 -8.24
CA SER A 756 -1.93 -18.74 -7.32
C SER A 756 -2.02 -20.12 -7.99
N PRO A 757 -1.04 -21.02 -7.79
CA PRO A 757 -0.98 -22.32 -8.47
C PRO A 757 -2.21 -23.21 -8.26
N ASN A 758 -2.83 -23.11 -7.09
CA ASN A 758 -3.96 -23.95 -6.67
C ASN A 758 -5.34 -23.36 -7.02
N VAL A 759 -5.39 -22.25 -7.77
CA VAL A 759 -6.62 -21.55 -8.15
C VAL A 759 -6.88 -21.61 -9.67
N ARG A 760 -5.82 -21.76 -10.47
CA ARG A 760 -5.91 -21.87 -11.93
C ARG A 760 -6.43 -23.22 -12.39
#